data_AF-E8U3P1-F1
#
_entry.id   AF-E8U3P1-F1
#
_cell.length_a   1.000
_cell.length_b   1.000
_cell.length_c   1.000
_cell.angle_alpha   90.00
_cell.angle_beta   90.00
_cell.angle_gamma   90.00
#
_symmetry.space_group_name_H-M   'P 1'
#
loop_
_entity.id
_entity.type
_entity.pdbx_description
1 polymer ?
#
loop_
_entity_poly.entity_id
_entity_poly.type
_entity_poly.pdbx_seq_one_letter_code
_entity_poly.pdbx_strand_id
1 'polypeptide(L)'
;MPLPTVNLDDRRFDDILDEARRLIPQFCPEWTDHNTSDPGIALIEVFAWMTDLLLYRVNQVPDKLFVSFLEMIGVQLDPPRAATVPVTFYLSAPQDMPLVIDAGTEVATVRTEVSEAIVFGTEQDATVRPPRLHGAFTANTVAPDSAVIRHDLSHLGLPGQKFPVFSPAPAAGDALFLSFRDDHSQHVLALVMDCEVAGGAGVNPNQPPYVWEAWQGGVGRWVPCEVEYDGTAAFNVSGELILRLPNLREGEFFGVNGYWLRCRLTSEQNHAGYKVSPDIEAITVEARGVTTVARHATVVTNELLGQSNGTPGQNFKLMYGPVLDLDPDRDVLEVHTQDGQVTTYAPVRDFSESGPDDRHFRLDYPDGTITFGPTILQPDGSVYRFGAIPPQGASMKMRRYTYSGGVIGNVPARTLTVLKSSIPYVARVTNHLPAVGGRNAQPLEDAIHQVPRILRTRTRAVTADDYEYLAAQVEGVARAKCITPNAVAGAAQNYPGQIRAVNVQPGQVTLVVLPQGTTREGRVPPEQLTLSAELRSTVQDYLDARRPVGITLDLRAPQYVWVSVTATVRGHAGASRAEREDVRRAVERALYAYLNPFTGGPDGRGWAFGRTLTVPELYGVLRAVPGVEVAEDVQVVLTEPGRPQQRDTVNGSLPLPPQAVIVSDVHHVRVDD
;
A
#
# COMPACT_ATOMS: atom_id res chain seq x y z
N MET A 1 15.70 -10.19 -21.62
CA MET A 1 15.35 -11.40 -22.38
C MET A 1 15.30 -12.54 -21.38
N PRO A 2 14.20 -13.28 -21.26
CA PRO A 2 14.19 -14.52 -20.48
C PRO A 2 15.25 -15.45 -21.08
N LEU A 3 15.97 -16.17 -20.22
CA LEU A 3 16.82 -17.25 -20.69
C LEU A 3 15.90 -18.28 -21.35
N PRO A 4 16.19 -18.76 -22.56
CA PRO A 4 15.35 -19.75 -23.21
C PRO A 4 15.28 -21.01 -22.34
N THR A 5 14.09 -21.60 -22.21
CA THR A 5 13.93 -22.95 -21.69
C THR A 5 14.84 -23.89 -22.47
N VAL A 6 15.77 -24.54 -21.77
CA VAL A 6 16.77 -25.40 -22.39
C VAL A 6 16.14 -26.77 -22.62
N ASN A 7 15.90 -27.12 -23.88
CA ASN A 7 15.68 -28.51 -24.25
C ASN A 7 17.03 -29.24 -24.16
N LEU A 8 17.10 -30.29 -23.36
CA LEU A 8 18.30 -31.11 -23.22
C LEU A 8 18.56 -31.93 -24.49
N ASP A 9 17.49 -32.30 -25.21
CA ASP A 9 17.52 -32.95 -26.52
C ASP A 9 16.35 -32.40 -27.35
N ASP A 10 16.62 -31.87 -28.53
CA ASP A 10 15.63 -31.23 -29.41
C ASP A 10 15.14 -32.14 -30.55
N ARG A 11 15.62 -33.38 -30.62
CA ARG A 11 15.17 -34.38 -31.60
C ARG A 11 13.68 -34.69 -31.39
N ARG A 12 12.95 -34.74 -32.50
CA ARG A 12 11.55 -35.15 -32.56
C ARG A 12 11.43 -36.53 -33.18
N PHE A 13 10.23 -37.09 -33.13
CA PHE A 13 9.87 -38.35 -33.79
C PHE A 13 10.49 -38.52 -35.19
N ASP A 14 10.34 -37.53 -36.08
CA ASP A 14 10.85 -37.60 -37.45
C ASP A 14 12.38 -37.68 -37.51
N ASP A 15 13.07 -36.91 -36.65
CA ASP A 15 14.54 -36.93 -36.58
C ASP A 15 15.06 -38.30 -36.14
N ILE A 16 14.40 -38.91 -35.15
CA ILE A 16 14.75 -40.23 -34.62
C ILE A 16 14.46 -41.32 -35.66
N LEU A 17 13.32 -41.22 -36.35
CA LEU A 17 12.93 -42.16 -37.40
C LEU A 17 13.91 -42.10 -38.59
N ASP A 18 14.27 -40.91 -39.03
CA ASP A 18 15.22 -40.71 -40.12
C ASP A 18 16.63 -41.16 -39.74
N GLU A 19 17.06 -40.90 -38.50
CA GLU A 19 18.32 -41.42 -37.97
C GLU A 19 18.34 -42.94 -37.97
N ALA A 20 17.30 -43.59 -37.43
CA ALA A 20 17.19 -45.04 -37.41
C ALA A 20 17.20 -45.65 -38.82
N ARG A 21 16.49 -45.04 -39.78
CA ARG A 21 16.50 -45.45 -41.20
C ARG A 21 17.89 -45.35 -41.82
N ARG A 22 18.65 -44.29 -41.53
CA ARG A 22 20.04 -44.11 -42.03
C ARG A 22 21.01 -45.16 -41.50
N LEU A 23 20.72 -45.75 -40.33
CA LEU A 23 21.56 -46.78 -39.71
C LEU A 23 21.28 -48.19 -40.25
N ILE A 24 20.15 -48.44 -40.92
CA ILE A 24 19.78 -49.75 -41.46
C ILE A 24 20.89 -50.36 -42.35
N PRO A 25 21.48 -49.64 -43.33
CA PRO A 25 22.51 -50.22 -44.20
C PRO A 25 23.79 -50.62 -43.46
N GLN A 26 24.04 -50.05 -42.28
CA GLN A 26 25.22 -50.34 -41.47
C GLN A 26 25.02 -51.57 -40.58
N PHE A 27 23.83 -51.72 -39.97
CA PHE A 27 23.56 -52.78 -39.00
C PHE A 27 22.86 -54.00 -39.60
N CYS A 28 22.04 -53.80 -40.63
CA CYS A 28 21.25 -54.83 -41.29
C CYS A 28 21.30 -54.65 -42.82
N PRO A 29 22.46 -54.81 -43.46
CA PRO A 29 22.61 -54.62 -44.91
C PRO A 29 21.75 -55.59 -45.74
N GLU A 30 21.34 -56.73 -45.18
CA GLU A 30 20.41 -57.69 -45.78
C GLU A 30 18.95 -57.20 -45.84
N TRP A 31 18.59 -56.20 -45.03
CA TRP A 31 17.24 -55.65 -44.99
C TRP A 31 17.07 -54.56 -46.06
N THR A 32 16.33 -54.88 -47.11
CA THR A 32 16.25 -54.07 -48.35
C THR A 32 14.89 -53.42 -48.61
N ASP A 33 13.83 -53.87 -47.94
CA ASP A 33 12.49 -53.27 -48.04
C ASP A 33 12.29 -52.25 -46.93
N HIS A 34 12.24 -50.96 -47.26
CA HIS A 34 12.07 -49.87 -46.28
C HIS A 34 10.74 -49.13 -46.47
N ASN A 35 9.75 -49.78 -47.10
CA ASN A 35 8.44 -49.19 -47.31
C ASN A 35 7.64 -49.07 -46.00
N THR A 36 6.67 -48.17 -45.96
CA THR A 36 5.80 -47.96 -44.78
C THR A 36 4.99 -49.20 -44.40
N SER A 37 4.80 -50.15 -45.33
CA SER A 37 4.09 -51.41 -45.07
C SER A 37 4.97 -52.50 -44.46
N ASP A 38 6.29 -52.27 -44.37
CA ASP A 38 7.20 -53.23 -43.77
C ASP A 38 7.04 -53.25 -42.24
N PRO A 39 6.76 -54.42 -41.61
CA PRO A 39 6.70 -54.54 -40.16
C PRO A 39 7.99 -54.10 -39.45
N GLY A 40 9.16 -54.19 -40.11
CA GLY A 40 10.42 -53.66 -39.57
C GLY A 40 10.39 -52.15 -39.39
N ILE A 41 9.89 -51.42 -40.40
CA ILE A 41 9.72 -49.96 -40.34
C ILE A 41 8.67 -49.58 -39.28
N ALA A 42 7.56 -50.32 -39.19
CA ALA A 42 6.55 -50.07 -38.15
C ALA A 42 7.11 -50.24 -36.73
N LEU A 43 8.02 -51.20 -36.51
CA LEU A 43 8.73 -51.34 -35.24
C LEU A 43 9.64 -50.13 -34.97
N ILE A 44 10.40 -49.67 -35.97
CA ILE A 44 11.23 -48.46 -35.83
C ILE A 44 10.35 -47.25 -35.47
N GLU A 45 9.19 -47.08 -36.10
CA GLU A 45 8.25 -46.00 -35.79
C GLU A 45 7.76 -46.08 -34.33
N VAL A 46 7.42 -47.28 -33.83
CA VAL A 46 7.05 -47.44 -32.40
C VAL A 46 8.21 -47.07 -31.47
N PHE A 47 9.44 -47.50 -31.78
CA PHE A 47 10.61 -47.15 -30.97
C PHE A 47 10.96 -45.67 -31.05
N ALA A 48 10.79 -45.03 -32.21
CA ALA A 48 10.97 -43.59 -32.37
C ALA A 48 9.95 -42.82 -31.53
N TRP A 49 8.69 -43.24 -31.52
CA TRP A 49 7.65 -42.66 -30.66
C TRP A 49 7.91 -42.86 -29.17
N MET A 50 8.32 -44.06 -28.75
CA MET A 50 8.71 -44.31 -27.36
C MET A 50 9.89 -43.43 -26.92
N THR A 51 10.86 -43.24 -27.82
CA THR A 51 12.03 -42.40 -27.56
C THR A 51 11.64 -40.93 -27.48
N ASP A 52 10.79 -40.43 -28.38
CA ASP A 52 10.23 -39.08 -28.35
C ASP A 52 9.50 -38.79 -27.03
N LEU A 53 8.72 -39.75 -26.51
CA LEU A 53 8.06 -39.62 -25.20
C LEU A 53 9.06 -39.58 -24.03
N LEU A 54 10.18 -40.32 -24.12
CA LEU A 54 11.26 -40.25 -23.14
C LEU A 54 11.98 -38.91 -23.21
N LEU A 55 12.28 -38.40 -24.41
CA LEU A 55 12.89 -37.08 -24.60
C LEU A 55 11.99 -35.97 -24.05
N TYR A 56 10.67 -36.06 -24.28
CA TYR A 56 9.71 -35.14 -23.67
C TYR A 56 9.83 -35.12 -22.14
N ARG A 57 9.91 -36.28 -21.49
CA ARG A 57 10.08 -36.38 -20.02
C ARG A 57 11.43 -35.86 -19.55
N VAL A 58 12.51 -36.14 -20.28
CA VAL A 58 13.86 -35.63 -19.99
C VAL A 58 13.88 -34.10 -20.09
N ASN A 59 13.19 -33.52 -21.08
CA ASN A 59 13.09 -32.08 -21.24
C ASN A 59 12.26 -31.39 -20.13
N GLN A 60 11.54 -32.13 -19.28
CA GLN A 60 10.91 -31.59 -18.05
C GLN A 60 11.86 -31.57 -16.84
N VAL A 61 13.03 -32.23 -16.92
CA VAL A 61 13.99 -32.29 -15.81
C VAL A 61 14.57 -30.92 -15.44
N PRO A 62 14.94 -30.03 -16.39
CA PRO A 62 15.45 -28.71 -16.06
C PRO A 62 14.50 -27.89 -15.18
N ASP A 63 13.19 -27.91 -15.46
CA ASP A 63 12.20 -27.16 -14.68
C ASP A 63 12.07 -27.72 -13.26
N LYS A 64 12.06 -29.05 -13.10
CA LYS A 64 12.05 -29.69 -11.79
C LYS A 64 13.33 -29.41 -10.98
N LEU A 65 14.49 -29.44 -11.64
CA LEU A 65 15.76 -29.07 -11.02
C LEU A 65 15.76 -27.60 -10.62
N PHE A 66 15.17 -26.72 -11.43
CA PHE A 66 15.05 -25.30 -11.11
C PHE A 66 14.26 -25.09 -9.82
N VAL A 67 13.08 -25.70 -9.68
CA VAL A 67 12.30 -25.68 -8.43
C VAL A 67 13.12 -26.21 -7.24
N SER A 68 13.82 -27.32 -7.43
CA SER A 68 14.68 -27.90 -6.38
C SER A 68 15.82 -26.94 -5.97
N PHE A 69 16.41 -26.21 -6.93
CA PHE A 69 17.41 -25.20 -6.65
C PHE A 69 16.83 -24.00 -5.92
N LEU A 70 15.62 -23.55 -6.27
CA LEU A 70 14.90 -22.49 -5.54
C LEU A 70 14.67 -22.87 -4.08
N GLU A 71 14.19 -24.09 -3.84
CA GLU A 71 14.00 -24.62 -2.49
C GLU A 71 15.33 -24.67 -1.72
N MET A 72 16.41 -25.12 -2.36
CA MET A 72 17.75 -25.22 -1.76
C MET A 72 18.32 -23.85 -1.35
N ILE A 73 18.04 -22.79 -2.11
CA ILE A 73 18.44 -21.42 -1.76
C ILE A 73 17.43 -20.73 -0.83
N GLY A 74 16.41 -21.44 -0.35
CA GLY A 74 15.43 -20.95 0.62
C GLY A 74 14.35 -20.05 0.02
N VAL A 75 14.15 -20.05 -1.30
CA VAL A 75 13.04 -19.30 -1.92
C VAL A 75 11.72 -19.97 -1.52
N GLN A 76 10.82 -19.19 -0.96
CA GLN A 76 9.45 -19.58 -0.66
C GLN A 76 8.50 -18.69 -1.44
N LEU A 77 7.38 -19.24 -1.91
CA LEU A 77 6.35 -18.45 -2.59
C LEU A 77 5.58 -17.63 -1.55
N ASP A 78 5.36 -16.35 -1.83
CA ASP A 78 4.52 -15.52 -0.95
C ASP A 78 3.11 -16.11 -0.87
N PRO A 79 2.51 -16.18 0.34
CA PRO A 79 1.16 -16.68 0.52
C PRO A 79 0.14 -15.80 -0.20
N PRO A 80 -1.06 -16.33 -0.51
CA PRO A 80 -2.16 -15.49 -0.98
C PRO A 80 -2.51 -14.44 0.07
N ARG A 81 -2.91 -13.25 -0.39
CA ARG A 81 -3.43 -12.19 0.46
C ARG A 81 -4.93 -12.07 0.27
N ALA A 82 -5.64 -11.93 1.39
CA ALA A 82 -7.07 -11.68 1.38
C ALA A 82 -7.40 -10.20 1.12
N ALA A 83 -8.47 -9.95 0.37
CA ALA A 83 -9.03 -8.62 0.22
C ALA A 83 -9.73 -8.17 1.52
N THR A 84 -9.71 -6.87 1.78
CA THR A 84 -10.34 -6.26 2.97
C THR A 84 -11.26 -5.13 2.55
N VAL A 85 -12.37 -4.96 3.26
CA VAL A 85 -13.36 -3.92 2.97
C VAL A 85 -14.18 -3.55 4.21
N PRO A 86 -14.52 -2.27 4.42
CA PRO A 86 -15.53 -1.91 5.40
C PRO A 86 -16.92 -2.35 4.91
N VAL A 87 -17.65 -3.07 5.76
CA VAL A 87 -19.03 -3.50 5.55
C VAL A 87 -19.94 -2.83 6.57
N THR A 88 -21.06 -2.30 6.10
CA THR A 88 -22.04 -1.57 6.91
C THR A 88 -23.28 -2.43 7.08
N PHE A 89 -23.61 -2.73 8.33
CA PHE A 89 -24.83 -3.43 8.72
C PHE A 89 -25.89 -2.41 9.10
N TYR A 90 -27.07 -2.52 8.48
CA TYR A 90 -28.21 -1.64 8.74
C TYR A 90 -29.27 -2.36 9.57
N LEU A 91 -29.77 -1.68 10.58
CA LEU A 91 -30.86 -2.15 11.41
C LEU A 91 -32.21 -2.04 10.69
N SER A 92 -33.12 -2.93 11.04
CA SER A 92 -34.52 -2.91 10.65
C SER A 92 -35.31 -1.79 11.34
N ALA A 93 -34.93 -1.46 12.57
CA ALA A 93 -35.43 -0.34 13.35
C ALA A 93 -34.36 0.09 14.37
N PRO A 94 -34.36 1.36 14.82
CA PRO A 94 -33.54 1.80 15.96
C PRO A 94 -33.76 0.89 17.19
N GLN A 95 -32.69 0.65 17.95
CA GLN A 95 -32.72 -0.20 19.14
C GLN A 95 -32.43 0.61 20.40
N ASP A 96 -33.12 0.30 21.50
CA ASP A 96 -32.92 0.96 22.80
C ASP A 96 -31.76 0.37 23.61
N MET A 97 -31.27 -0.81 23.21
CA MET A 97 -30.15 -1.51 23.83
C MET A 97 -29.02 -1.72 22.80
N PRO A 98 -27.74 -1.75 23.24
CA PRO A 98 -26.64 -2.05 22.35
C PRO A 98 -26.79 -3.41 21.66
N LEU A 99 -26.64 -3.45 20.33
CA LEU A 99 -26.63 -4.67 19.54
C LEU A 99 -25.20 -5.01 19.12
N VAL A 100 -24.74 -6.22 19.40
CA VAL A 100 -23.40 -6.70 19.01
C VAL A 100 -23.48 -7.52 17.72
N ILE A 101 -22.57 -7.24 16.81
CA ILE A 101 -22.27 -8.02 15.61
C ILE A 101 -20.92 -8.68 15.87
N ASP A 102 -20.92 -9.98 16.06
CA ASP A 102 -19.70 -10.72 16.47
C ASP A 102 -18.66 -10.75 15.34
N ALA A 103 -17.39 -10.84 15.72
CA ALA A 103 -16.30 -11.21 14.83
C ALA A 103 -16.57 -12.59 14.20
N GLY A 104 -16.21 -12.76 12.94
CA GLY A 104 -16.51 -13.97 12.17
C GLY A 104 -17.92 -14.02 11.58
N THR A 105 -18.71 -12.95 11.73
CA THR A 105 -19.99 -12.81 11.01
C THR A 105 -19.71 -12.83 9.50
N GLU A 106 -20.35 -13.76 8.80
CA GLU A 106 -20.13 -13.98 7.36
C GLU A 106 -21.11 -13.20 6.48
N VAL A 107 -20.55 -12.44 5.55
CA VAL A 107 -21.26 -11.67 4.52
C VAL A 107 -20.75 -12.07 3.14
N ALA A 108 -21.61 -12.06 2.12
CA ALA A 108 -21.23 -12.60 0.82
C ALA A 108 -21.85 -11.85 -0.36
N THR A 109 -21.26 -12.08 -1.54
CA THR A 109 -21.92 -11.74 -2.80
C THR A 109 -23.11 -12.65 -3.07
N VAL A 110 -24.00 -12.20 -3.95
CA VAL A 110 -25.10 -13.03 -4.45
C VAL A 110 -24.52 -14.20 -5.26
N ARG A 111 -24.94 -15.42 -4.93
CA ARG A 111 -24.63 -16.61 -5.73
C ARG A 111 -25.40 -16.54 -7.05
N THR A 112 -24.72 -16.74 -8.17
CA THR A 112 -25.35 -16.88 -9.49
C THR A 112 -25.23 -18.32 -9.99
N GLU A 113 -25.83 -18.65 -11.13
CA GLU A 113 -25.68 -19.98 -11.75
C GLU A 113 -24.24 -20.28 -12.18
N VAL A 114 -23.46 -19.23 -12.48
CA VAL A 114 -22.11 -19.32 -13.04
C VAL A 114 -21.01 -18.92 -12.04
N SER A 115 -21.37 -18.42 -10.86
CA SER A 115 -20.41 -17.94 -9.88
C SER A 115 -20.85 -18.27 -8.45
N GLU A 116 -19.95 -18.90 -7.71
CA GLU A 116 -20.13 -19.13 -6.29
C GLU A 116 -20.14 -17.82 -5.50
N ALA A 117 -20.77 -17.85 -4.32
CA ALA A 117 -20.79 -16.69 -3.43
C ALA A 117 -19.39 -16.48 -2.82
N ILE A 118 -18.87 -15.26 -2.95
CA ILE A 118 -17.58 -14.86 -2.40
C ILE A 118 -17.84 -14.38 -0.97
N VAL A 119 -17.25 -15.06 0.03
CA VAL A 119 -17.57 -14.87 1.45
C VAL A 119 -16.51 -14.02 2.14
N PHE A 120 -16.95 -13.13 3.01
CA PHE A 120 -16.12 -12.29 3.87
C PHE A 120 -16.54 -12.47 5.32
N GLY A 121 -15.58 -12.60 6.23
CA GLY A 121 -15.82 -12.62 7.67
C GLY A 121 -15.46 -11.27 8.31
N THR A 122 -16.28 -10.79 9.25
CA THR A 122 -15.93 -9.62 10.08
C THR A 122 -14.69 -9.92 10.94
N GLU A 123 -13.76 -8.97 11.06
CA GLU A 123 -12.50 -9.21 11.78
C GLU A 123 -12.60 -9.02 13.29
N GLN A 124 -13.55 -8.18 13.70
CA GLN A 124 -13.74 -7.74 15.07
C GLN A 124 -15.22 -7.52 15.36
N ASP A 125 -15.59 -7.60 16.63
CA ASP A 125 -16.93 -7.29 17.10
C ASP A 125 -17.24 -5.82 16.80
N ALA A 126 -18.48 -5.57 16.38
CA ALA A 126 -18.99 -4.22 16.17
C ALA A 126 -20.29 -4.04 16.96
N THR A 127 -20.38 -2.98 17.75
CA THR A 127 -21.57 -2.73 18.56
C THR A 127 -22.29 -1.50 18.05
N VAL A 128 -23.56 -1.65 17.71
CA VAL A 128 -24.48 -0.54 17.44
C VAL A 128 -25.01 -0.04 18.77
N ARG A 129 -24.72 1.21 19.13
CA ARG A 129 -25.14 1.83 20.40
C ARG A 129 -26.27 2.84 20.16
N PRO A 130 -27.29 2.90 21.04
CA PRO A 130 -28.28 3.97 20.99
C PRO A 130 -27.62 5.32 21.29
N PRO A 131 -27.76 6.33 20.42
CA PRO A 131 -27.14 7.62 20.62
C PRO A 131 -27.81 8.40 21.74
N ARG A 132 -26.98 8.89 22.67
CA ARG A 132 -27.41 9.74 23.77
C ARG A 132 -26.77 11.11 23.63
N LEU A 133 -27.57 12.09 23.24
CA LEU A 133 -27.13 13.48 23.17
C LEU A 133 -26.85 14.01 24.59
N HIS A 134 -25.69 14.65 24.74
CA HIS A 134 -25.29 15.38 25.94
C HIS A 134 -25.72 16.86 25.84
N GLY A 135 -25.72 17.44 24.64
CA GLY A 135 -26.12 18.82 24.39
C GLY A 135 -25.94 19.24 22.93
N ALA A 136 -26.65 20.30 22.54
CA ALA A 136 -26.48 20.98 21.25
C ALA A 136 -26.05 22.44 21.46
N PHE A 137 -25.18 22.92 20.58
CA PHE A 137 -24.58 24.25 20.66
C PHE A 137 -24.48 24.90 19.30
N THR A 138 -24.55 26.23 19.24
CA THR A 138 -24.23 26.99 18.02
C THR A 138 -23.15 28.01 18.30
N ALA A 139 -22.14 28.06 17.44
CA ALA A 139 -21.03 29.01 17.52
C ALA A 139 -20.38 29.20 16.15
N ASN A 140 -19.67 30.31 15.94
CA ASN A 140 -18.81 30.49 14.78
C ASN A 140 -17.39 29.98 15.06
N THR A 141 -16.90 29.12 14.18
CA THR A 141 -15.59 28.44 14.29
C THR A 141 -14.40 29.28 13.86
N VAL A 142 -14.63 30.41 13.19
CA VAL A 142 -13.60 31.27 12.58
C VAL A 142 -13.51 32.60 13.32
N ALA A 143 -14.61 33.09 13.91
CA ALA A 143 -14.65 34.32 14.67
C ALA A 143 -14.24 34.07 16.14
N PRO A 144 -13.10 34.61 16.61
CA PRO A 144 -12.57 34.34 17.95
C PRO A 144 -13.45 34.83 19.11
N ASP A 145 -14.32 35.82 18.88
CA ASP A 145 -15.25 36.40 19.87
C ASP A 145 -16.71 35.96 19.68
N SER A 146 -16.95 34.87 18.95
CA SER A 146 -18.32 34.39 18.71
C SER A 146 -18.96 33.89 20.00
N ALA A 147 -20.17 34.40 20.31
CA ALA A 147 -20.96 33.92 21.42
C ALA A 147 -21.40 32.46 21.17
N VAL A 148 -21.09 31.58 22.13
CA VAL A 148 -21.55 30.19 22.13
C VAL A 148 -22.94 30.15 22.75
N ILE A 149 -23.92 29.62 22.01
CA ILE A 149 -25.28 29.42 22.52
C ILE A 149 -25.45 27.93 22.78
N ARG A 150 -25.84 27.57 24.00
CA ARG A 150 -26.26 26.21 24.37
C ARG A 150 -27.78 26.11 24.24
N HIS A 151 -28.24 25.10 23.52
CA HIS A 151 -29.66 24.84 23.35
C HIS A 151 -30.16 23.82 24.38
N ASP A 152 -31.31 24.10 24.98
CA ASP A 152 -31.93 23.21 25.95
C ASP A 152 -32.72 22.12 25.23
N LEU A 153 -32.14 20.91 25.20
CA LEU A 153 -32.75 19.76 24.53
C LEU A 153 -34.01 19.25 25.24
N SER A 154 -34.25 19.61 26.51
CA SER A 154 -35.40 19.12 27.28
C SER A 154 -36.74 19.75 26.85
N HIS A 155 -36.69 20.88 26.14
CA HIS A 155 -37.87 21.61 25.67
C HIS A 155 -38.14 21.42 24.16
N LEU A 156 -37.34 20.60 23.47
CA LEU A 156 -37.54 20.29 22.05
C LEU A 156 -38.83 19.48 21.83
N GLY A 157 -39.58 19.82 20.77
CA GLY A 157 -40.88 19.20 20.45
C GLY A 157 -42.07 19.76 21.25
N LEU A 158 -41.87 20.76 22.12
CA LEU A 158 -42.96 21.52 22.72
C LEU A 158 -43.47 22.59 21.73
N PRO A 159 -44.79 22.84 21.65
CA PRO A 159 -45.34 23.84 20.72
C PRO A 159 -44.71 25.22 20.89
N GLY A 160 -44.11 25.75 19.82
CA GLY A 160 -43.51 27.09 19.78
C GLY A 160 -42.07 27.20 20.30
N GLN A 161 -41.45 26.09 20.73
CA GLN A 161 -40.02 26.04 21.03
C GLN A 161 -39.23 25.69 19.77
N LYS A 162 -38.25 26.51 19.42
CA LYS A 162 -37.35 26.30 18.29
C LYS A 162 -36.00 26.94 18.54
N PHE A 163 -34.97 26.47 17.86
CA PHE A 163 -33.65 27.08 17.91
C PHE A 163 -33.01 27.19 16.51
N PRO A 164 -32.26 28.27 16.26
CA PRO A 164 -31.60 28.47 14.97
C PRO A 164 -30.40 27.52 14.85
N VAL A 165 -30.21 26.93 13.66
CA VAL A 165 -29.07 26.06 13.34
C VAL A 165 -27.76 26.84 13.23
N PHE A 166 -27.84 28.09 12.80
CA PHE A 166 -26.71 29.02 12.61
C PHE A 166 -26.98 30.36 13.29
N SER A 167 -26.07 31.33 13.13
CA SER A 167 -26.34 32.68 13.64
C SER A 167 -27.49 33.35 12.86
N PRO A 168 -28.22 34.33 13.43
CA PRO A 168 -29.36 34.98 12.75
C PRO A 168 -29.02 35.58 11.38
N ALA A 169 -27.77 35.99 11.16
CA ALA A 169 -27.22 36.38 9.88
C ALA A 169 -26.11 35.38 9.50
N PRO A 170 -26.46 34.22 8.88
CA PRO A 170 -25.53 33.10 8.77
C PRO A 170 -24.27 33.46 7.99
N ALA A 171 -23.11 33.21 8.61
CA ALA A 171 -21.80 33.50 8.04
C ALA A 171 -20.98 32.22 7.86
N ALA A 172 -20.02 32.26 6.93
CA ALA A 172 -19.06 31.17 6.79
C ALA A 172 -18.39 30.87 8.14
N GLY A 173 -18.33 29.58 8.51
CA GLY A 173 -17.80 29.13 9.79
C GLY A 173 -18.81 28.99 10.92
N ASP A 174 -20.05 29.49 10.78
CA ASP A 174 -21.13 29.17 11.73
C ASP A 174 -21.36 27.66 11.75
N ALA A 175 -21.55 27.10 12.94
CA ALA A 175 -21.76 25.67 13.07
C ALA A 175 -22.73 25.30 14.20
N LEU A 176 -23.57 24.30 13.91
CA LEU A 176 -24.30 23.52 14.90
C LEU A 176 -23.40 22.39 15.38
N PHE A 177 -23.24 22.26 16.69
CA PHE A 177 -22.50 21.18 17.34
C PHE A 177 -23.45 20.29 18.11
N LEU A 178 -23.29 18.98 17.96
CA LEU A 178 -23.96 17.94 18.71
C LEU A 178 -22.91 17.16 19.49
N SER A 179 -23.11 17.06 20.80
CA SER A 179 -22.26 16.28 21.70
C SER A 179 -22.97 15.00 22.10
N PHE A 180 -22.25 13.87 22.03
CA PHE A 180 -22.71 12.56 22.43
C PHE A 180 -21.97 12.09 23.68
N ARG A 181 -22.68 11.35 24.55
CA ARG A 181 -22.11 10.77 25.78
C ARG A 181 -21.21 9.57 25.52
N ASP A 182 -21.49 8.82 24.46
CA ASP A 182 -20.81 7.57 24.15
C ASP A 182 -20.15 7.64 22.77
N ASP A 183 -19.19 6.74 22.53
CA ASP A 183 -18.50 6.62 21.24
C ASP A 183 -19.44 6.05 20.16
N HIS A 184 -19.61 6.81 19.07
CA HIS A 184 -20.37 6.42 17.89
C HIS A 184 -19.47 6.30 16.65
N SER A 185 -18.19 5.99 16.85
CA SER A 185 -17.25 5.64 15.77
C SER A 185 -17.87 4.63 14.82
N GLN A 186 -17.73 4.87 13.51
CA GLN A 186 -18.21 3.98 12.44
C GLN A 186 -19.73 3.74 12.41
N HIS A 187 -20.53 4.47 13.21
CA HIS A 187 -21.97 4.33 13.19
C HIS A 187 -22.58 4.97 11.95
N VAL A 188 -23.72 4.43 11.52
CA VAL A 188 -24.66 5.13 10.65
C VAL A 188 -25.70 5.78 11.56
N LEU A 189 -25.71 7.10 11.64
CA LEU A 189 -26.68 7.84 12.44
C LEU A 189 -27.72 8.50 11.53
N ALA A 190 -28.99 8.41 11.89
CA ALA A 190 -30.05 9.24 11.34
C ALA A 190 -30.34 10.38 12.33
N LEU A 191 -30.26 11.61 11.84
CA LEU A 191 -30.70 12.81 12.54
C LEU A 191 -32.09 13.14 11.99
N VAL A 192 -33.12 12.81 12.75
CA VAL A 192 -34.52 13.08 12.43
C VAL A 192 -34.84 14.48 12.96
N MET A 193 -35.12 15.40 12.05
CA MET A 193 -35.26 16.83 12.37
C MET A 193 -36.62 17.35 11.93
N ASP A 194 -37.28 18.05 12.85
CA ASP A 194 -38.46 18.85 12.56
C ASP A 194 -37.99 20.29 12.28
N CYS A 195 -38.09 20.69 11.02
CA CYS A 195 -37.62 22.00 10.55
C CYS A 195 -38.81 22.91 10.24
N GLU A 196 -38.65 24.21 10.53
CA GLU A 196 -39.63 25.20 10.10
C GLU A 196 -39.69 25.25 8.57
N VAL A 197 -40.90 25.16 8.01
CA VAL A 197 -41.11 25.07 6.56
C VAL A 197 -40.56 26.31 5.87
N ALA A 198 -39.73 26.09 4.83
CA ALA A 198 -39.01 27.13 4.08
C ALA A 198 -37.93 27.89 4.88
N GLY A 199 -37.46 27.34 6.01
CA GLY A 199 -36.35 27.90 6.80
C GLY A 199 -35.02 28.05 6.02
N GLY A 200 -34.84 27.30 4.93
CA GLY A 200 -33.67 27.36 4.04
C GLY A 200 -33.91 28.05 2.69
N ALA A 201 -34.94 28.90 2.57
CA ALA A 201 -35.36 29.46 1.29
C ALA A 201 -34.21 30.15 0.53
N GLY A 202 -33.95 29.69 -0.70
CA GLY A 202 -32.91 30.20 -1.58
C GLY A 202 -31.63 29.37 -1.64
N VAL A 203 -31.49 28.34 -0.81
CA VAL A 203 -30.40 27.35 -0.89
C VAL A 203 -30.77 26.22 -1.85
N ASN A 204 -29.81 25.76 -2.66
CA ASN A 204 -29.97 24.59 -3.52
C ASN A 204 -29.83 23.30 -2.68
N PRO A 205 -30.89 22.48 -2.54
CA PRO A 205 -30.83 21.25 -1.73
C PRO A 205 -29.79 20.22 -2.20
N ASN A 206 -29.43 20.24 -3.50
CA ASN A 206 -28.42 19.33 -4.05
C ASN A 206 -26.99 19.81 -3.80
N GLN A 207 -26.81 21.05 -3.36
CA GLN A 207 -25.52 21.67 -3.07
C GLN A 207 -25.64 22.54 -1.81
N PRO A 208 -25.90 21.94 -0.63
CA PRO A 208 -26.02 22.70 0.60
C PRO A 208 -24.69 23.38 0.96
N PRO A 209 -24.70 24.62 1.50
CA PRO A 209 -23.50 25.37 1.85
C PRO A 209 -22.90 24.92 3.19
N TYR A 210 -23.07 23.66 3.59
CA TYR A 210 -22.56 23.10 4.84
C TYR A 210 -21.78 21.81 4.62
N VAL A 211 -20.95 21.49 5.61
CA VAL A 211 -20.28 20.20 5.74
C VAL A 211 -20.54 19.64 7.14
N TRP A 212 -20.88 18.35 7.22
CA TRP A 212 -20.92 17.62 8.48
C TRP A 212 -19.53 17.09 8.79
N GLU A 213 -19.05 17.29 10.02
CA GLU A 213 -17.71 16.93 10.44
C GLU A 213 -17.73 16.30 11.83
N ALA A 214 -16.94 15.26 12.05
CA ALA A 214 -16.76 14.61 13.34
C ALA A 214 -15.35 14.88 13.91
N TRP A 215 -15.26 14.95 15.23
CA TRP A 215 -14.00 15.19 15.93
C TRP A 215 -13.18 13.90 16.07
N GLN A 216 -11.91 13.92 15.65
CA GLN A 216 -10.98 12.78 15.74
C GLN A 216 -9.79 12.98 16.69
N GLY A 217 -9.76 14.06 17.47
CA GLY A 217 -8.65 14.38 18.37
C GLY A 217 -7.40 14.93 17.66
N GLY A 218 -6.36 15.24 18.44
CA GLY A 218 -5.13 15.88 17.93
C GLY A 218 -5.27 17.39 17.73
N VAL A 219 -4.27 18.03 17.11
CA VAL A 219 -4.27 19.48 16.86
C VAL A 219 -5.27 19.81 15.74
N GLY A 220 -6.51 20.14 16.11
CA GLY A 220 -7.52 20.73 15.22
C GLY A 220 -8.22 19.82 14.21
N ARG A 221 -8.26 18.49 14.42
CA ARG A 221 -8.70 17.54 13.38
C ARG A 221 -10.22 17.26 13.40
N TRP A 222 -10.98 18.12 12.73
CA TRP A 222 -12.34 17.85 12.28
C TRP A 222 -12.31 17.17 10.91
N VAL A 223 -13.00 16.04 10.77
CA VAL A 223 -13.01 15.25 9.52
C VAL A 223 -14.42 15.18 8.96
N PRO A 224 -14.61 15.42 7.64
CA PRO A 224 -15.92 15.32 7.01
C PRO A 224 -16.58 13.96 7.23
N CYS A 225 -17.87 13.98 7.56
CA CYS A 225 -18.76 12.83 7.57
C CYS A 225 -19.32 12.62 6.17
N GLU A 226 -19.58 11.36 5.82
CA GLU A 226 -20.25 11.05 4.56
C GLU A 226 -21.76 11.16 4.74
N VAL A 227 -22.40 12.03 3.95
CA VAL A 227 -23.87 12.18 3.93
C VAL A 227 -24.43 11.13 2.99
N GLU A 228 -25.07 10.09 3.54
CA GLU A 228 -25.68 9.01 2.76
C GLU A 228 -27.03 9.44 2.16
N TYR A 229 -27.80 10.22 2.91
CA TYR A 229 -29.09 10.73 2.49
C TYR A 229 -29.43 12.01 3.26
N ASP A 230 -30.04 12.98 2.58
CA ASP A 230 -30.56 14.20 3.18
C ASP A 230 -32.00 14.45 2.73
N GLY A 231 -32.95 14.04 3.56
CA GLY A 231 -34.37 14.26 3.36
C GLY A 231 -34.85 15.65 3.81
N THR A 232 -34.01 16.44 4.46
CA THR A 232 -34.38 17.78 4.96
C THR A 232 -34.34 18.85 3.86
N ALA A 233 -33.84 18.49 2.68
CA ALA A 233 -33.60 19.40 1.57
C ALA A 233 -32.79 20.65 1.99
N ALA A 234 -31.69 20.43 2.71
CA ALA A 234 -30.87 21.48 3.32
C ALA A 234 -31.63 22.30 4.38
N PHE A 235 -32.27 21.63 5.34
CA PHE A 235 -33.09 22.22 6.41
C PHE A 235 -34.30 23.04 5.93
N ASN A 236 -34.85 22.74 4.74
CA ASN A 236 -36.04 23.39 4.20
C ASN A 236 -37.36 22.75 4.65
N VAL A 237 -37.33 21.45 4.95
CA VAL A 237 -38.48 20.65 5.37
C VAL A 237 -38.04 19.67 6.45
N SER A 238 -38.98 19.24 7.30
CA SER A 238 -38.74 18.15 8.23
C SER A 238 -38.40 16.86 7.48
N GLY A 239 -37.43 16.12 8.01
CA GLY A 239 -36.92 14.91 7.37
C GLY A 239 -35.76 14.29 8.15
N GLU A 240 -35.24 13.18 7.63
CA GLU A 240 -34.06 12.54 8.20
C GLU A 240 -32.81 12.85 7.38
N LEU A 241 -31.70 13.03 8.09
CA LEU A 241 -30.36 13.15 7.53
C LEU A 241 -29.54 11.96 8.01
N ILE A 242 -29.08 11.12 7.08
CA ILE A 242 -28.32 9.91 7.38
C ILE A 242 -26.83 10.17 7.15
N LEU A 243 -26.04 10.02 8.21
CA LEU A 243 -24.59 10.22 8.21
C LEU A 243 -23.86 8.92 8.51
N ARG A 244 -22.81 8.63 7.73
CA ARG A 244 -21.80 7.63 8.11
C ARG A 244 -20.65 8.31 8.81
N LEU A 245 -20.47 7.97 10.08
CA LEU A 245 -19.46 8.59 10.93
C LEU A 245 -18.09 7.93 10.75
N PRO A 246 -16.99 8.70 10.76
CA PRO A 246 -15.65 8.14 10.83
C PRO A 246 -15.35 7.63 12.25
N ASN A 247 -14.08 7.35 12.59
CA ASN A 247 -13.70 7.15 14.00
C ASN A 247 -13.82 8.48 14.75
N LEU A 248 -14.44 8.49 15.91
CA LEU A 248 -14.49 9.67 16.78
C LEU A 248 -13.45 9.53 17.90
N ARG A 249 -13.09 10.66 18.50
CA ARG A 249 -12.39 10.72 19.79
C ARG A 249 -13.16 11.61 20.74
N GLU A 250 -12.93 11.38 22.03
CA GLU A 250 -13.42 12.30 23.05
C GLU A 250 -12.70 13.65 22.93
N GLY A 251 -13.42 14.74 23.18
CA GLY A 251 -12.88 16.09 23.20
C GLY A 251 -13.69 17.01 24.11
N GLU A 252 -13.03 18.07 24.57
CA GLU A 252 -13.66 19.12 25.36
C GLU A 252 -14.00 20.31 24.46
N PHE A 253 -15.29 20.60 24.29
CA PHE A 253 -15.76 21.82 23.64
C PHE A 253 -16.82 22.48 24.51
N PHE A 254 -16.77 23.81 24.62
CA PHE A 254 -17.77 24.60 25.35
C PHE A 254 -17.96 24.15 26.82
N GLY A 255 -16.88 23.66 27.47
CA GLY A 255 -16.91 23.14 28.83
C GLY A 255 -17.62 21.80 28.99
N VAL A 256 -17.82 21.06 27.90
CA VAL A 256 -18.43 19.73 27.87
C VAL A 256 -17.45 18.72 27.28
N ASN A 257 -17.22 17.61 28.00
CA ASN A 257 -16.50 16.46 27.49
C ASN A 257 -17.48 15.50 26.82
N GLY A 258 -17.11 15.01 25.64
CA GLY A 258 -17.89 14.03 24.91
C GLY A 258 -17.37 13.80 23.50
N TYR A 259 -18.19 13.14 22.68
CA TYR A 259 -17.92 12.88 21.27
C TYR A 259 -18.68 13.88 20.42
N TRP A 260 -18.00 14.51 19.46
CA TRP A 260 -18.54 15.70 18.80
C TRP A 260 -18.77 15.50 17.31
N LEU A 261 -19.95 15.92 16.88
CA LEU A 261 -20.36 16.08 15.49
C LEU A 261 -20.73 17.55 15.29
N ARG A 262 -20.39 18.14 14.14
CA ARG A 262 -20.81 19.49 13.80
C ARG A 262 -21.28 19.60 12.36
N CYS A 263 -22.25 20.47 12.12
CA CYS A 263 -22.63 20.95 10.79
C CYS A 263 -22.11 22.38 10.65
N ARG A 264 -21.15 22.61 9.75
CA ARG A 264 -20.47 23.90 9.60
C ARG A 264 -20.72 24.52 8.23
N LEU A 265 -21.07 25.81 8.18
CA LEU A 265 -21.17 26.56 6.94
C LEU A 265 -19.80 26.75 6.28
N THR A 266 -19.72 26.46 4.99
CA THR A 266 -18.52 26.63 4.17
C THR A 266 -18.43 28.05 3.60
N SER A 267 -17.39 28.35 2.83
CA SER A 267 -17.28 29.63 2.11
C SER A 267 -18.39 29.86 1.08
N GLU A 268 -19.08 28.80 0.62
CA GLU A 268 -20.20 28.89 -0.32
C GLU A 268 -21.38 29.67 0.24
N GLN A 269 -21.49 29.73 1.58
CA GLN A 269 -22.48 30.54 2.29
C GLN A 269 -22.49 32.01 1.83
N ASN A 270 -21.33 32.56 1.45
CA ASN A 270 -21.20 33.97 1.06
C ASN A 270 -21.73 34.27 -0.35
N HIS A 271 -22.00 33.25 -1.17
CA HIS A 271 -22.42 33.42 -2.56
C HIS A 271 -23.87 32.96 -2.77
N ALA A 272 -24.18 31.73 -2.36
CA ALA A 272 -25.47 31.06 -2.62
C ALA A 272 -25.98 30.33 -1.36
N GLY A 273 -25.85 30.98 -0.20
CA GLY A 273 -26.16 30.42 1.11
C GLY A 273 -27.49 30.87 1.72
N TYR A 274 -27.64 30.55 3.00
CA TYR A 274 -28.80 30.92 3.81
C TYR A 274 -28.86 32.45 4.02
N LYS A 275 -30.02 33.06 3.77
CA LYS A 275 -30.23 34.49 4.10
C LYS A 275 -30.63 34.70 5.56
N VAL A 276 -31.33 33.72 6.11
CA VAL A 276 -31.79 33.64 7.49
C VAL A 276 -31.45 32.23 7.96
N SER A 277 -31.06 32.06 9.23
CA SER A 277 -30.83 30.72 9.77
C SER A 277 -32.12 29.90 9.69
N PRO A 278 -32.07 28.63 9.25
CA PRO A 278 -33.17 27.71 9.48
C PRO A 278 -33.32 27.45 10.98
N ASP A 279 -34.54 27.21 11.41
CA ASP A 279 -34.88 26.84 12.78
C ASP A 279 -35.26 25.35 12.85
N ILE A 280 -34.83 24.70 13.93
CA ILE A 280 -35.20 23.32 14.28
C ILE A 280 -36.14 23.36 15.49
N GLU A 281 -37.29 22.71 15.38
CA GLU A 281 -38.28 22.55 16.45
C GLU A 281 -37.99 21.32 17.32
N ALA A 282 -37.51 20.24 16.69
CA ALA A 282 -37.09 19.02 17.37
C ALA A 282 -35.97 18.31 16.61
N ILE A 283 -35.07 17.65 17.34
CA ILE A 283 -34.05 16.78 16.77
C ILE A 283 -33.96 15.50 17.60
N THR A 284 -34.09 14.36 16.92
CA THR A 284 -33.85 13.03 17.48
C THR A 284 -32.71 12.39 16.71
N VAL A 285 -31.81 11.69 17.41
CA VAL A 285 -30.73 10.94 16.76
C VAL A 285 -30.98 9.47 16.98
N GLU A 286 -30.81 8.68 15.94
CA GLU A 286 -31.03 7.23 15.96
C GLU A 286 -29.84 6.53 15.33
N ALA A 287 -29.38 5.42 15.94
CA ALA A 287 -28.42 4.55 15.28
C ALA A 287 -29.17 3.65 14.29
N ARG A 288 -28.81 3.78 13.01
CA ARG A 288 -29.35 2.96 11.90
C ARG A 288 -28.42 1.83 11.50
N GLY A 289 -27.19 1.80 12.00
CA GLY A 289 -26.24 0.77 11.65
C GLY A 289 -24.84 1.02 12.18
N VAL A 290 -23.93 0.11 11.85
CA VAL A 290 -22.50 0.23 12.16
C VAL A 290 -21.67 -0.37 11.03
N THR A 291 -20.49 0.21 10.82
CA THR A 291 -19.49 -0.27 9.87
C THR A 291 -18.37 -1.00 10.59
N THR A 292 -17.96 -2.16 10.08
CA THR A 292 -16.80 -2.90 10.57
C THR A 292 -15.99 -3.45 9.41
N VAL A 293 -14.73 -3.78 9.64
CA VAL A 293 -13.87 -4.35 8.61
C VAL A 293 -14.20 -5.83 8.45
N ALA A 294 -14.38 -6.24 7.20
CA ALA A 294 -14.47 -7.64 6.81
C ALA A 294 -13.34 -8.01 5.84
N ARG A 295 -12.93 -9.27 5.91
CA ARG A 295 -11.85 -9.84 5.10
C ARG A 295 -12.39 -11.03 4.31
N HIS A 296 -11.97 -11.17 3.05
CA HIS A 296 -12.21 -12.38 2.26
C HIS A 296 -11.35 -13.53 2.81
N ALA A 297 -11.78 -14.08 3.94
CA ALA A 297 -11.14 -15.13 4.68
C ALA A 297 -12.22 -15.93 5.41
N THR A 298 -12.14 -17.25 5.33
CA THR A 298 -12.99 -18.17 6.08
C THR A 298 -12.15 -18.77 7.19
N VAL A 299 -12.66 -18.72 8.42
CA VAL A 299 -11.96 -19.21 9.60
C VAL A 299 -12.31 -20.68 9.80
N VAL A 300 -11.30 -21.54 9.83
CA VAL A 300 -11.44 -22.93 10.26
C VAL A 300 -10.89 -23.02 11.66
N THR A 301 -11.62 -23.70 12.54
CA THR A 301 -11.17 -23.92 13.92
C THR A 301 -11.19 -25.41 14.23
N ASN A 302 -10.29 -25.83 15.11
CA ASN A 302 -10.27 -27.16 15.70
C ASN A 302 -10.17 -28.33 14.70
N GLU A 303 -9.44 -28.15 13.59
CA GLU A 303 -9.29 -29.20 12.58
C GLU A 303 -8.36 -30.31 13.06
N LEU A 304 -8.82 -31.56 12.99
CA LEU A 304 -8.04 -32.74 13.32
C LEU A 304 -7.24 -33.23 12.10
N LEU A 305 -5.92 -33.26 12.23
CA LEU A 305 -5.01 -33.64 11.13
C LEU A 305 -4.65 -35.13 11.12
N GLY A 306 -4.61 -35.76 12.29
CA GLY A 306 -4.19 -37.16 12.43
C GLY A 306 -3.43 -37.44 13.72
N GLN A 307 -2.63 -38.50 13.70
CA GLN A 307 -1.78 -38.92 14.82
C GLN A 307 -0.32 -38.93 14.41
N SER A 308 0.55 -38.56 15.34
CA SER A 308 1.99 -38.64 15.13
C SER A 308 2.50 -40.07 15.17
N ASN A 309 3.42 -40.41 14.28
CA ASN A 309 4.16 -41.67 14.32
C ASN A 309 5.47 -41.59 15.15
N GLY A 310 5.79 -40.42 15.72
CA GLY A 310 6.99 -40.18 16.52
C GLY A 310 8.30 -40.04 15.72
N THR A 311 8.26 -39.97 14.39
CA THR A 311 9.47 -39.80 13.56
C THR A 311 9.78 -38.32 13.27
N PRO A 312 11.04 -37.92 13.04
CA PRO A 312 11.35 -36.57 12.57
C PRO A 312 10.76 -36.29 11.17
N GLY A 313 10.57 -35.03 10.81
CA GLY A 313 10.19 -34.63 9.44
C GLY A 313 8.77 -35.05 9.00
N GLN A 314 7.86 -35.30 9.95
CA GLN A 314 6.47 -35.69 9.64
C GLN A 314 5.74 -34.58 8.88
N ASN A 315 4.83 -35.00 7.98
CA ASN A 315 3.97 -34.10 7.21
C ASN A 315 2.49 -34.39 7.48
N PHE A 316 1.69 -33.34 7.58
CA PHE A 316 0.24 -33.39 7.73
C PHE A 316 -0.43 -32.40 6.77
N LYS A 317 -1.62 -32.73 6.29
CA LYS A 317 -2.32 -31.95 5.27
C LYS A 317 -3.56 -31.30 5.87
N LEU A 318 -3.68 -29.98 5.74
CA LEU A 318 -4.91 -29.25 6.03
C LEU A 318 -5.97 -29.55 4.96
N MET A 319 -7.22 -29.60 5.37
CA MET A 319 -8.35 -29.91 4.50
C MET A 319 -8.65 -28.79 3.51
N TYR A 320 -8.44 -27.53 3.91
CA TYR A 320 -8.76 -26.36 3.11
C TYR A 320 -7.50 -25.53 2.78
N GLY A 321 -7.43 -25.06 1.54
CA GLY A 321 -6.36 -24.22 1.04
C GLY A 321 -6.77 -23.42 -0.20
N PRO A 322 -5.95 -22.47 -0.66
CA PRO A 322 -4.67 -22.08 -0.06
C PRO A 322 -4.86 -21.31 1.25
N VAL A 323 -3.91 -21.49 2.18
CA VAL A 323 -3.95 -20.94 3.53
C VAL A 323 -3.36 -19.53 3.52
N LEU A 324 -3.99 -18.61 4.26
CA LEU A 324 -3.46 -17.26 4.46
C LEU A 324 -2.31 -17.28 5.48
N ASP A 325 -1.57 -16.18 5.58
CA ASP A 325 -0.49 -16.03 6.56
C ASP A 325 -0.98 -16.32 8.00
N LEU A 326 -0.19 -17.08 8.76
CA LEU A 326 -0.55 -17.52 10.10
C LEU A 326 -0.17 -16.46 11.15
N ASP A 327 -1.06 -16.23 12.12
CA ASP A 327 -0.74 -15.49 13.35
C ASP A 327 -0.04 -16.44 14.35
N PRO A 328 1.25 -16.23 14.70
CA PRO A 328 1.99 -17.14 15.57
C PRO A 328 1.39 -17.31 16.98
N ASP A 329 0.60 -16.35 17.45
CA ASP A 329 -0.02 -16.38 18.78
C ASP A 329 -1.38 -17.07 18.78
N ARG A 330 -2.08 -17.06 17.63
CA ARG A 330 -3.48 -17.55 17.51
C ARG A 330 -3.60 -18.82 16.70
N ASP A 331 -2.85 -18.93 15.62
CA ASP A 331 -2.93 -19.98 14.61
C ASP A 331 -1.87 -21.06 14.90
N VAL A 332 -1.97 -21.62 16.10
CA VAL A 332 -1.06 -22.64 16.64
C VAL A 332 -1.59 -24.05 16.40
N LEU A 333 -0.66 -24.99 16.41
CA LEU A 333 -0.94 -26.40 16.30
C LEU A 333 -0.93 -27.05 17.69
N GLU A 334 -2.04 -27.65 18.08
CA GLU A 334 -2.17 -28.35 19.36
C GLU A 334 -1.84 -29.83 19.19
N VAL A 335 -0.92 -30.31 20.01
CA VAL A 335 -0.55 -31.72 20.12
C VAL A 335 -1.11 -32.27 21.42
N HIS A 336 -2.04 -33.21 21.29
CA HIS A 336 -2.77 -33.84 22.38
C HIS A 336 -2.20 -35.24 22.62
N THR A 337 -1.53 -35.44 23.75
CA THR A 337 -0.97 -36.74 24.12
C THR A 337 -2.04 -37.67 24.68
N GLN A 338 -1.76 -38.98 24.71
CA GLN A 338 -2.71 -39.98 25.26
C GLN A 338 -2.99 -39.78 26.76
N ASP A 339 -2.03 -39.18 27.48
CA ASP A 339 -2.16 -38.84 28.90
C ASP A 339 -2.97 -37.56 29.16
N GLY A 340 -3.54 -36.95 28.10
CA GLY A 340 -4.37 -35.75 28.17
C GLY A 340 -3.60 -34.44 28.26
N GLN A 341 -2.26 -34.45 28.16
CA GLN A 341 -1.49 -33.21 28.08
C GLN A 341 -1.61 -32.57 26.69
N VAL A 342 -1.78 -31.25 26.68
CA VAL A 342 -1.86 -30.43 25.46
C VAL A 342 -0.62 -29.55 25.38
N THR A 343 0.10 -29.63 24.26
CA THR A 343 1.25 -28.76 23.98
C THR A 343 1.03 -28.02 22.67
N THR A 344 1.36 -26.74 22.64
CA THR A 344 1.24 -25.89 21.45
C THR A 344 2.56 -25.82 20.69
N TYR A 345 2.45 -25.89 19.37
CA TYR A 345 3.52 -25.68 18.41
C TYR A 345 3.25 -24.40 17.62
N ALA A 346 4.26 -23.57 17.47
CA ALA A 346 4.18 -22.28 16.77
C ALA A 346 4.67 -22.41 15.31
N PRO A 347 4.07 -21.64 14.39
CA PRO A 347 4.52 -21.62 13.00
C PRO A 347 5.85 -20.86 12.85
N VAL A 348 6.76 -21.41 12.06
CA VAL A 348 8.02 -20.77 11.64
C VAL A 348 8.17 -20.82 10.13
N ARG A 349 8.93 -19.86 9.56
CA ARG A 349 9.24 -19.83 8.12
C ARG A 349 10.16 -20.98 7.72
N ASP A 350 11.15 -21.25 8.55
CA ASP A 350 12.09 -22.35 8.42
C ASP A 350 12.61 -22.76 9.80
N PHE A 351 13.34 -23.87 9.86
CA PHE A 351 13.84 -24.40 11.12
C PHE A 351 15.27 -23.95 11.47
N SER A 352 15.89 -23.03 10.71
CA SER A 352 17.31 -22.69 10.89
C SER A 352 17.66 -22.15 12.28
N GLU A 353 16.71 -21.46 12.92
CA GLU A 353 16.82 -20.94 14.29
C GLU A 353 16.18 -21.86 15.35
N SER A 354 15.63 -23.01 14.95
CA SER A 354 14.92 -23.92 15.85
C SER A 354 15.87 -24.93 16.51
N GLY A 355 15.93 -24.90 17.83
CA GLY A 355 16.61 -25.89 18.65
C GLY A 355 15.82 -27.20 18.85
N PRO A 356 16.42 -28.21 19.48
CA PRO A 356 15.82 -29.55 19.65
C PRO A 356 14.52 -29.60 20.45
N ASP A 357 14.33 -28.66 21.37
CA ASP A 357 13.17 -28.59 22.25
C ASP A 357 12.12 -27.57 21.79
N ASP A 358 12.43 -26.83 20.72
CA ASP A 358 11.55 -25.78 20.21
C ASP A 358 10.35 -26.39 19.49
N ARG A 359 9.16 -26.02 19.92
CA ARG A 359 7.91 -26.58 19.41
C ARG A 359 7.49 -25.81 18.18
N HIS A 360 8.14 -26.10 17.06
CA HIS A 360 7.90 -25.40 15.80
C HIS A 360 7.35 -26.33 14.72
N PHE A 361 6.55 -25.77 13.84
CA PHE A 361 6.14 -26.39 12.59
C PHE A 361 6.26 -25.39 11.45
N ARG A 362 6.43 -25.87 10.22
CA ARG A 362 6.38 -25.06 9.01
C ARG A 362 5.10 -25.36 8.25
N LEU A 363 4.52 -24.34 7.61
CA LEU A 363 3.39 -24.50 6.69
C LEU A 363 3.83 -24.15 5.26
N ASP A 364 3.50 -25.02 4.31
CA ASP A 364 3.40 -24.66 2.90
C ASP A 364 2.04 -24.01 2.67
N TYR A 365 1.99 -22.71 2.39
CA TYR A 365 0.73 -21.95 2.31
C TYR A 365 -0.13 -22.29 1.08
N PRO A 366 0.42 -22.38 -0.14
CA PRO A 366 -0.35 -22.83 -1.30
C PRO A 366 -0.94 -24.23 -1.13
N ASP A 367 -0.13 -25.16 -0.61
CA ASP A 367 -0.53 -26.56 -0.51
C ASP A 367 -1.32 -26.84 0.78
N GLY A 368 -1.07 -26.12 1.87
CA GLY A 368 -1.63 -26.42 3.19
C GLY A 368 -0.93 -27.59 3.90
N THR A 369 0.33 -27.88 3.56
CA THR A 369 1.10 -28.97 4.17
C THR A 369 1.90 -28.46 5.37
N ILE A 370 1.62 -29.03 6.54
CA ILE A 370 2.37 -28.81 7.78
C ILE A 370 3.52 -29.80 7.83
N THR A 371 4.73 -29.30 8.07
CA THR A 371 5.96 -30.10 8.19
C THR A 371 6.59 -29.87 9.56
N PHE A 372 7.12 -30.94 10.16
CA PHE A 372 7.91 -30.90 11.38
C PHE A 372 9.41 -30.89 11.10
N GLY A 373 10.16 -30.46 12.12
CA GLY A 373 11.61 -30.45 12.14
C GLY A 373 12.25 -31.78 11.70
N PRO A 374 13.21 -31.77 10.75
CA PRO A 374 14.03 -32.95 10.48
C PRO A 374 15.05 -33.18 11.60
N THR A 375 15.71 -34.35 11.58
CA THR A 375 16.98 -34.50 12.31
C THR A 375 18.11 -34.82 11.34
N ILE A 376 19.27 -34.20 11.59
CA ILE A 376 20.45 -34.29 10.74
C ILE A 376 21.56 -34.97 11.55
N LEU A 377 22.20 -35.97 10.95
CA LEU A 377 23.41 -36.61 11.50
C LEU A 377 24.61 -35.68 11.27
N GLN A 378 25.33 -35.39 12.33
CA GLN A 378 26.53 -34.56 12.30
C GLN A 378 27.77 -35.41 12.00
N PRO A 379 28.86 -34.80 11.49
CA PRO A 379 30.11 -35.52 11.21
C PRO A 379 30.74 -36.22 12.42
N ASP A 380 30.46 -35.75 13.63
CA ASP A 380 30.92 -36.34 14.89
C ASP A 380 30.04 -37.52 15.38
N GLY A 381 29.01 -37.87 14.62
CA GLY A 381 28.05 -38.94 14.95
C GLY A 381 26.93 -38.50 15.89
N SER A 382 26.92 -37.26 16.37
CA SER A 382 25.76 -36.71 17.08
C SER A 382 24.60 -36.46 16.12
N VAL A 383 23.36 -36.41 16.61
CA VAL A 383 22.22 -36.00 15.77
C VAL A 383 21.65 -34.70 16.31
N TYR A 384 21.52 -33.73 15.42
CA TYR A 384 20.92 -32.45 15.71
C TYR A 384 19.47 -32.46 15.25
N ARG A 385 18.55 -31.97 16.10
CA ARG A 385 17.11 -31.91 15.81
C ARG A 385 16.70 -30.46 15.62
N PHE A 386 15.97 -30.21 14.56
CA PHE A 386 15.50 -28.89 14.18
C PHE A 386 14.05 -28.68 14.62
N GLY A 387 13.82 -28.71 15.94
CA GLY A 387 12.48 -28.67 16.54
C GLY A 387 12.09 -29.97 17.24
N ALA A 388 11.17 -29.84 18.20
CA ALA A 388 10.64 -30.94 19.00
C ALA A 388 9.74 -31.85 18.16
N ILE A 389 9.95 -33.16 18.28
CA ILE A 389 9.13 -34.16 17.56
C ILE A 389 7.87 -34.44 18.39
N PRO A 390 6.66 -34.38 17.81
CA PRO A 390 5.45 -34.78 18.51
C PRO A 390 5.55 -36.24 19.00
N PRO A 391 5.11 -36.55 20.24
CA PRO A 391 5.16 -37.91 20.75
C PRO A 391 4.34 -38.89 19.90
N GLN A 392 4.81 -40.13 19.80
CA GLN A 392 4.10 -41.19 19.07
C GLN A 392 2.68 -41.37 19.64
N GLY A 393 1.69 -41.45 18.74
CA GLY A 393 0.27 -41.60 19.10
C GLY A 393 -0.40 -40.31 19.58
N ALA A 394 0.32 -39.18 19.65
CA ALA A 394 -0.28 -37.89 19.96
C ALA A 394 -1.17 -37.41 18.79
N SER A 395 -2.35 -36.89 19.12
CA SER A 395 -3.28 -36.34 18.16
C SER A 395 -2.93 -34.90 17.82
N MET A 396 -2.99 -34.60 16.53
CA MET A 396 -2.57 -33.36 15.91
C MET A 396 -3.80 -32.54 15.52
N LYS A 397 -3.93 -31.32 16.05
CA LYS A 397 -5.10 -30.49 15.85
C LYS A 397 -4.73 -29.04 15.58
N MET A 398 -5.10 -28.51 14.41
CA MET A 398 -4.91 -27.10 14.10
C MET A 398 -5.97 -26.29 14.85
N ARG A 399 -5.54 -25.42 15.77
CA ARG A 399 -6.46 -24.65 16.62
C ARG A 399 -7.32 -23.73 15.79
N ARG A 400 -6.68 -23.02 14.87
CA ARG A 400 -7.28 -22.02 13.99
C ARG A 400 -6.39 -21.82 12.78
N TYR A 401 -6.98 -21.64 11.62
CA TYR A 401 -6.30 -21.06 10.46
C TYR A 401 -7.35 -20.39 9.57
N THR A 402 -6.90 -19.55 8.65
CA THR A 402 -7.78 -18.91 7.67
C THR A 402 -7.41 -19.32 6.27
N TYR A 403 -8.41 -19.63 5.47
CA TYR A 403 -8.25 -19.93 4.05
C TYR A 403 -9.21 -19.06 3.24
N SER A 404 -9.10 -19.15 1.92
CA SER A 404 -9.71 -18.22 0.96
C SER A 404 -9.02 -16.85 0.99
N GLY A 405 -8.65 -16.40 -0.18
CA GLY A 405 -7.85 -15.22 -0.45
C GLY A 405 -7.75 -15.08 -1.95
N GLY A 406 -6.85 -14.24 -2.43
CA GLY A 406 -6.68 -14.12 -3.87
C GLY A 406 -7.41 -12.96 -4.50
N VAL A 407 -7.25 -12.86 -5.81
CA VAL A 407 -7.81 -11.76 -6.60
C VAL A 407 -9.34 -11.79 -6.66
N ILE A 408 -9.94 -12.96 -6.44
CA ILE A 408 -11.40 -13.14 -6.42
C ILE A 408 -12.06 -12.32 -5.29
N GLY A 409 -11.34 -12.07 -4.20
CA GLY A 409 -11.82 -11.20 -3.12
C GLY A 409 -11.93 -9.73 -3.52
N ASN A 410 -11.39 -9.29 -4.66
CA ASN A 410 -11.48 -7.89 -5.08
C ASN A 410 -12.83 -7.60 -5.73
N VAL A 411 -13.88 -7.49 -4.91
CA VAL A 411 -15.24 -7.26 -5.38
C VAL A 411 -15.61 -5.77 -5.43
N PRO A 412 -16.44 -5.33 -6.41
CA PRO A 412 -16.90 -3.95 -6.49
C PRO A 412 -17.70 -3.48 -5.27
N ALA A 413 -17.88 -2.16 -5.15
CA ALA A 413 -18.81 -1.58 -4.18
C ALA A 413 -20.24 -2.15 -4.37
N ARG A 414 -20.98 -2.27 -3.27
CA ARG A 414 -22.39 -2.69 -3.18
C ARG A 414 -22.67 -4.11 -3.67
N THR A 415 -21.68 -5.01 -3.57
CA THR A 415 -21.83 -6.41 -3.99
C THR A 415 -22.00 -7.36 -2.81
N LEU A 416 -21.41 -7.06 -1.65
CA LEU A 416 -21.55 -7.84 -0.41
C LEU A 416 -22.90 -7.54 0.25
N THR A 417 -23.93 -8.28 -0.14
CA THR A 417 -25.34 -7.98 0.22
C THR A 417 -26.04 -9.13 0.93
N VAL A 418 -25.43 -10.31 0.96
CA VAL A 418 -26.02 -11.53 1.54
C VAL A 418 -25.41 -11.77 2.92
N LEU A 419 -26.26 -11.86 3.95
CA LEU A 419 -25.88 -12.39 5.25
C LEU A 419 -25.96 -13.93 5.22
N LYS A 420 -24.88 -14.63 5.61
CA LYS A 420 -24.87 -16.10 5.65
C LYS A 420 -25.59 -16.66 6.88
N SER A 421 -25.60 -15.90 7.97
CA SER A 421 -26.38 -16.15 9.17
C SER A 421 -27.33 -14.98 9.43
N SER A 422 -28.52 -15.28 9.94
CA SER A 422 -29.47 -14.23 10.33
C SER A 422 -29.01 -13.60 11.63
N ILE A 423 -28.97 -12.26 11.67
CA ILE A 423 -28.65 -11.49 12.88
C ILE A 423 -29.93 -10.76 13.29
N PRO A 424 -30.45 -10.96 14.52
CA PRO A 424 -31.64 -10.27 14.99
C PRO A 424 -31.53 -8.76 14.78
N TYR A 425 -32.64 -8.15 14.35
CA TYR A 425 -32.78 -6.71 14.11
C TYR A 425 -31.93 -6.11 12.99
N VAL A 426 -31.06 -6.88 12.31
CA VAL A 426 -30.31 -6.42 11.13
C VAL A 426 -31.13 -6.69 9.87
N ALA A 427 -31.42 -5.64 9.10
CA ALA A 427 -32.20 -5.72 7.86
C ALA A 427 -31.36 -6.05 6.63
N ARG A 428 -30.17 -5.45 6.52
CA ARG A 428 -29.29 -5.63 5.35
C ARG A 428 -27.84 -5.34 5.69
N VAL A 429 -26.95 -5.80 4.82
CA VAL A 429 -25.53 -5.46 4.82
C VAL A 429 -25.11 -4.95 3.44
N THR A 430 -24.14 -4.04 3.39
CA THR A 430 -23.53 -3.61 2.13
C THR A 430 -22.10 -3.13 2.33
N ASN A 431 -21.26 -3.24 1.31
CA ASN A 431 -19.98 -2.54 1.24
C ASN A 431 -20.12 -1.27 0.41
N HIS A 432 -19.80 -0.10 0.95
CA HIS A 432 -19.86 1.15 0.19
C HIS A 432 -18.62 1.38 -0.68
N LEU A 433 -17.49 0.81 -0.27
CA LEU A 433 -16.24 0.83 -1.01
C LEU A 433 -15.97 -0.54 -1.64
N PRO A 434 -15.22 -0.60 -2.76
CA PRO A 434 -14.75 -1.88 -3.30
C PRO A 434 -13.84 -2.59 -2.30
N ALA A 435 -13.89 -3.92 -2.29
CA ALA A 435 -12.89 -4.72 -1.59
C ALA A 435 -11.59 -4.74 -2.38
N VAL A 436 -10.48 -4.53 -1.70
CA VAL A 436 -9.16 -4.40 -2.32
C VAL A 436 -8.09 -5.13 -1.51
N GLY A 437 -6.93 -5.37 -2.13
CA GLY A 437 -5.77 -5.99 -1.48
C GLY A 437 -5.71 -7.51 -1.63
N GLY A 438 -6.70 -8.14 -2.26
CA GLY A 438 -6.69 -9.55 -2.59
C GLY A 438 -5.66 -9.88 -3.66
N ARG A 439 -4.77 -10.84 -3.40
CA ARG A 439 -3.74 -11.30 -4.34
C ARG A 439 -3.58 -12.80 -4.24
N ASN A 440 -3.48 -13.49 -5.38
CA ASN A 440 -3.22 -14.93 -5.40
C ASN A 440 -1.84 -15.22 -4.79
N ALA A 441 -1.60 -16.47 -4.41
CA ALA A 441 -0.26 -16.93 -4.08
C ALA A 441 0.71 -16.55 -5.21
N GLN A 442 1.95 -16.23 -4.84
CA GLN A 442 2.96 -15.86 -5.83
C GLN A 442 3.13 -17.00 -6.86
N PRO A 443 3.01 -16.72 -8.16
CA PRO A 443 3.28 -17.74 -9.17
C PRO A 443 4.79 -18.03 -9.19
N LEU A 444 5.15 -19.26 -9.57
CA LEU A 444 6.54 -19.69 -9.62
C LEU A 444 7.40 -18.76 -10.51
N GLU A 445 6.90 -18.36 -11.67
CA GLU A 445 7.61 -17.47 -12.61
C GLU A 445 8.02 -16.13 -11.97
N ASP A 446 7.14 -15.52 -11.15
CA ASP A 446 7.46 -14.29 -10.43
C ASP A 446 8.58 -14.52 -9.40
N ALA A 447 8.59 -15.67 -8.72
CA ALA A 447 9.63 -16.03 -7.77
C ALA A 447 10.99 -16.23 -8.47
N ILE A 448 10.99 -16.84 -9.66
CA ILE A 448 12.20 -17.00 -10.50
C ILE A 448 12.83 -15.65 -10.82
N HIS A 449 12.03 -14.64 -11.18
CA HIS A 449 12.53 -13.29 -11.47
C HIS A 449 13.16 -12.59 -10.27
N GLN A 450 12.82 -13.01 -9.05
CA GLN A 450 13.41 -12.47 -7.82
C GLN A 450 14.72 -13.15 -7.44
N VAL A 451 15.03 -14.34 -7.97
CA VAL A 451 16.24 -15.11 -7.60
C VAL A 451 17.53 -14.31 -7.76
N PRO A 452 17.78 -13.59 -8.87
CA PRO A 452 19.00 -12.79 -8.97
C PRO A 452 19.08 -11.72 -7.89
N ARG A 453 17.94 -11.16 -7.46
CA ARG A 453 17.87 -10.20 -6.35
C ARG A 453 18.14 -10.90 -5.02
N ILE A 454 17.57 -12.09 -4.79
CA ILE A 454 17.79 -12.91 -3.57
C ILE A 454 19.24 -13.35 -3.46
N LEU A 455 19.85 -13.88 -4.52
CA LEU A 455 21.27 -14.24 -4.55
C LEU A 455 22.19 -13.01 -4.47
N ARG A 456 21.69 -11.84 -4.90
CA ARG A 456 22.34 -10.54 -4.67
C ARG A 456 21.94 -9.89 -3.35
N THR A 457 21.14 -10.51 -2.48
CA THR A 457 20.73 -9.85 -1.22
C THR A 457 21.97 -9.65 -0.37
N ARG A 458 22.46 -8.41 -0.42
CA ARG A 458 23.59 -7.91 0.33
C ARG A 458 23.13 -7.67 1.75
N THR A 459 22.91 -8.75 2.51
CA THR A 459 22.60 -8.69 3.96
C THR A 459 23.75 -8.08 4.78
N ARG A 460 24.88 -7.81 4.12
CA ARG A 460 26.05 -7.10 4.62
C ARG A 460 26.41 -5.96 3.66
N ALA A 461 26.80 -4.82 4.23
CA ALA A 461 27.22 -3.63 3.49
C ALA A 461 28.72 -3.71 3.15
N VAL A 462 29.11 -4.46 2.13
CA VAL A 462 30.54 -4.67 1.79
C VAL A 462 30.96 -3.72 0.66
N THR A 463 30.20 -3.67 -0.43
CA THR A 463 30.47 -2.81 -1.59
C THR A 463 29.71 -1.48 -1.50
N ALA A 464 30.13 -0.47 -2.26
CA ALA A 464 29.44 0.83 -2.31
C ALA A 464 27.95 0.69 -2.64
N ASP A 465 27.64 -0.16 -3.61
CA ASP A 465 26.26 -0.43 -4.00
C ASP A 465 25.47 -1.17 -2.89
N ASP A 466 26.13 -1.90 -2.00
CA ASP A 466 25.49 -2.57 -0.86
C ASP A 466 25.00 -1.53 0.15
N TYR A 467 25.85 -0.54 0.47
CA TYR A 467 25.47 0.59 1.32
C TYR A 467 24.31 1.38 0.72
N GLU A 468 24.35 1.66 -0.59
CA GLU A 468 23.28 2.37 -1.30
C GLU A 468 21.96 1.59 -1.25
N TYR A 469 22.00 0.28 -1.52
CA TYR A 469 20.83 -0.59 -1.53
C TYR A 469 20.20 -0.71 -0.14
N LEU A 470 21.01 -1.00 0.88
CA LEU A 470 20.54 -1.19 2.26
C LEU A 470 19.97 0.10 2.84
N ALA A 471 20.61 1.25 2.60
CA ALA A 471 20.11 2.53 3.07
C ALA A 471 18.76 2.90 2.42
N ALA A 472 18.55 2.55 1.15
CA ALA A 472 17.28 2.78 0.47
C ALA A 472 16.13 1.87 0.98
N GLN A 473 16.40 0.85 1.80
CA GLN A 473 15.35 0.07 2.47
C GLN A 473 14.84 0.73 3.76
N VAL A 474 15.51 1.77 4.26
CA VAL A 474 15.11 2.49 5.48
C VAL A 474 14.00 3.49 5.13
N GLU A 475 12.88 3.41 5.85
CA GLU A 475 11.76 4.34 5.67
C GLU A 475 12.21 5.79 5.86
N GLY A 476 11.76 6.68 4.99
CA GLY A 476 12.18 8.09 4.97
C GLY A 476 13.43 8.38 4.14
N VAL A 477 14.12 7.38 3.58
CA VAL A 477 15.19 7.58 2.59
C VAL A 477 14.61 7.54 1.18
N ALA A 478 14.73 8.63 0.41
CA ALA A 478 14.39 8.59 -1.01
C ALA A 478 15.47 7.86 -1.81
N ARG A 479 16.73 8.30 -1.65
CA ARG A 479 17.90 7.76 -2.37
C ARG A 479 19.16 7.94 -1.55
N ALA A 480 20.14 7.08 -1.76
CA ALA A 480 21.45 7.19 -1.13
C ALA A 480 22.57 7.01 -2.16
N LYS A 481 23.73 7.64 -1.92
CA LYS A 481 24.94 7.47 -2.72
C LYS A 481 26.15 7.24 -1.82
N CYS A 482 26.88 6.16 -2.06
CA CYS A 482 28.06 5.79 -1.31
C CYS A 482 29.32 6.35 -2.00
N ILE A 483 30.08 7.15 -1.27
CA ILE A 483 31.36 7.69 -1.73
C ILE A 483 32.47 6.91 -1.06
N THR A 484 33.31 6.29 -1.89
CA THR A 484 34.50 5.55 -1.47
C THR A 484 35.76 6.37 -1.79
N PRO A 485 36.91 6.07 -1.16
CA PRO A 485 38.17 6.76 -1.45
C PRO A 485 38.54 6.77 -2.95
N ASN A 486 38.24 5.67 -3.65
CA ASN A 486 38.53 5.53 -5.08
C ASN A 486 37.52 6.26 -5.99
N ALA A 487 36.32 6.58 -5.50
CA ALA A 487 35.32 7.29 -6.27
C ALA A 487 35.73 8.75 -6.59
N VAL A 488 36.69 9.28 -5.82
CA VAL A 488 37.16 10.67 -5.89
C VAL A 488 38.62 10.76 -6.38
N ALA A 489 39.35 9.64 -6.36
CA ALA A 489 40.78 9.57 -6.66
C ALA A 489 41.15 9.77 -8.15
N GLY A 490 40.19 10.09 -9.02
CA GLY A 490 40.39 10.21 -10.47
C GLY A 490 40.18 11.59 -11.08
N ALA A 491 39.73 12.60 -10.33
CA ALA A 491 39.43 13.90 -10.94
C ALA A 491 39.79 15.07 -10.03
N ALA A 492 40.92 15.71 -10.30
CA ALA A 492 41.12 17.13 -9.99
C ALA A 492 40.23 17.97 -10.92
N GLN A 493 38.92 17.73 -10.86
CA GLN A 493 37.93 18.40 -11.68
C GLN A 493 37.48 19.65 -10.93
N ASN A 494 37.76 20.81 -11.49
CA ASN A 494 37.28 22.08 -10.96
C ASN A 494 35.77 22.17 -11.21
N TYR A 495 34.98 22.13 -10.14
CA TYR A 495 33.55 22.41 -10.21
C TYR A 495 33.30 23.91 -10.08
N PRO A 496 32.34 24.48 -10.83
CA PRO A 496 32.03 25.91 -10.75
C PRO A 496 31.50 26.31 -9.37
N GLY A 497 31.70 27.57 -9.01
CA GLY A 497 31.25 28.13 -7.72
C GLY A 497 31.86 27.43 -6.50
N GLN A 498 31.02 27.18 -5.48
CA GLN A 498 31.40 26.52 -4.22
C GLN A 498 31.19 25.00 -4.21
N ILE A 499 30.95 24.38 -5.37
CA ILE A 499 30.75 22.93 -5.48
C ILE A 499 32.09 22.21 -5.20
N ARG A 500 32.12 21.21 -4.31
CA ARG A 500 33.37 20.53 -3.90
C ARG A 500 33.13 19.04 -3.77
N ALA A 501 34.07 18.22 -4.25
CA ALA A 501 34.05 16.78 -4.01
C ALA A 501 34.31 16.45 -2.53
N VAL A 502 33.61 15.46 -1.98
CA VAL A 502 33.90 14.96 -0.63
C VAL A 502 35.13 14.08 -0.68
N ASN A 503 36.12 14.35 0.15
CA ASN A 503 37.30 13.50 0.28
C ASN A 503 37.06 12.42 1.34
N VAL A 504 37.24 11.14 0.98
CA VAL A 504 37.01 9.99 1.85
C VAL A 504 38.33 9.27 2.10
N GLN A 505 38.67 9.08 3.38
CA GLN A 505 39.91 8.41 3.77
C GLN A 505 39.78 6.88 3.69
N PRO A 506 40.88 6.14 3.44
CA PRO A 506 40.88 4.68 3.59
C PRO A 506 40.35 4.24 4.96
N GLY A 507 39.51 3.21 5.00
CA GLY A 507 38.83 2.75 6.23
C GLY A 507 37.56 3.55 6.59
N GLN A 508 37.20 4.56 5.79
CA GLN A 508 35.96 5.30 5.92
C GLN A 508 35.07 5.10 4.69
N VAL A 509 33.76 5.08 4.92
CA VAL A 509 32.73 5.14 3.88
C VAL A 509 31.86 6.36 4.18
N THR A 510 31.70 7.26 3.21
CA THR A 510 30.73 8.37 3.34
C THR A 510 29.47 8.02 2.57
N LEU A 511 28.34 7.93 3.25
CA LEU A 511 27.05 7.70 2.64
C LEU A 511 26.22 8.98 2.67
N VAL A 512 25.81 9.41 1.49
CA VAL A 512 25.06 10.63 1.28
C VAL A 512 23.60 10.25 1.11
N VAL A 513 22.72 10.81 1.95
CA VAL A 513 21.32 10.36 2.06
C VAL A 513 20.38 11.50 1.70
N LEU A 514 19.64 11.34 0.60
CA LEU A 514 18.54 12.22 0.22
C LEU A 514 17.26 11.77 0.98
N PRO A 515 16.73 12.58 1.90
CA PRO A 515 15.48 12.26 2.60
C PRO A 515 14.29 12.20 1.64
N GLN A 516 13.21 11.56 2.06
CA GLN A 516 11.98 11.46 1.29
C GLN A 516 11.21 12.78 1.30
N GLY A 517 11.05 13.38 0.10
CA GLY A 517 10.23 14.57 -0.10
C GLY A 517 8.86 14.26 -0.72
N THR A 518 7.88 15.12 -0.44
CA THR A 518 6.51 15.00 -0.98
C THR A 518 6.24 15.97 -2.13
N THR A 519 7.10 16.97 -2.33
CA THR A 519 6.90 17.99 -3.37
C THR A 519 7.14 17.43 -4.76
N ARG A 520 6.05 17.26 -5.52
CA ARG A 520 6.07 16.75 -6.91
C ARG A 520 6.11 17.87 -7.95
N GLU A 521 5.54 19.03 -7.62
CA GLU A 521 5.44 20.20 -8.50
C GLU A 521 5.89 21.47 -7.77
N GLY A 522 6.47 22.42 -8.52
CA GLY A 522 6.95 23.69 -7.99
C GLY A 522 8.28 23.59 -7.24
N ARG A 523 8.63 24.67 -6.53
CA ARG A 523 9.88 24.80 -5.79
C ARG A 523 9.88 23.90 -4.56
N VAL A 524 10.91 23.08 -4.40
CA VAL A 524 11.07 22.21 -3.24
C VAL A 524 11.41 23.04 -2.00
N PRO A 525 10.65 22.93 -0.89
CA PRO A 525 10.99 23.59 0.37
C PRO A 525 12.31 23.06 0.94
N PRO A 526 13.24 23.93 1.39
CA PRO A 526 14.53 23.49 1.97
C PRO A 526 14.40 22.54 3.16
N GLU A 527 13.30 22.61 3.90
CA GLU A 527 13.01 21.75 5.05
C GLU A 527 12.89 20.29 4.64
N GLN A 528 12.33 20.01 3.45
CA GLN A 528 12.21 18.65 2.89
C GLN A 528 13.55 18.07 2.42
N LEU A 529 14.59 18.90 2.29
CA LEU A 529 15.93 18.49 1.91
C LEU A 529 16.84 18.33 3.13
N THR A 530 16.35 18.65 4.33
CA THR A 530 17.15 18.55 5.55
C THR A 530 17.18 17.10 6.03
N LEU A 531 18.39 16.54 6.16
CA LEU A 531 18.58 15.22 6.79
C LEU A 531 18.41 15.37 8.30
N SER A 532 17.26 14.93 8.83
CA SER A 532 16.96 15.02 10.26
C SER A 532 17.86 14.12 11.11
N ALA A 533 18.02 14.45 12.39
CA ALA A 533 18.84 13.65 13.31
C ALA A 533 18.25 12.24 13.52
N GLU A 534 16.92 12.12 13.53
CA GLU A 534 16.18 10.87 13.69
C GLU A 534 16.40 9.93 12.50
N LEU A 535 16.25 10.45 11.28
CA LEU A 535 16.48 9.67 10.06
C LEU A 535 17.96 9.25 9.97
N ARG A 536 18.88 10.15 10.32
CA ARG A 536 20.31 9.84 10.38
C ARG A 536 20.61 8.71 11.36
N SER A 537 20.05 8.75 12.57
CA SER A 537 20.23 7.68 13.58
C SER A 537 19.65 6.35 13.09
N THR A 538 18.45 6.38 12.51
CA THR A 538 17.78 5.17 12.02
C THR A 538 18.60 4.48 10.92
N VAL A 539 19.14 5.24 9.98
CA VAL A 539 20.02 4.72 8.93
C VAL A 539 21.34 4.20 9.51
N GLN A 540 21.89 4.91 10.49
CA GLN A 540 23.13 4.51 11.18
C GLN A 540 22.96 3.16 11.87
N ASP A 541 21.92 3.00 12.72
CA ASP A 541 21.64 1.78 13.46
C ASP A 541 21.38 0.59 12.52
N TYR A 542 20.64 0.84 11.44
CA TYR A 542 20.35 -0.17 10.43
C TYR A 542 21.62 -0.68 9.72
N LEU A 543 22.55 0.23 9.37
CA LEU A 543 23.80 -0.13 8.70
C LEU A 543 24.87 -0.66 9.67
N ASP A 544 24.86 -0.24 10.93
CA ASP A 544 25.82 -0.69 11.95
C ASP A 544 25.75 -2.19 12.21
N ALA A 545 24.53 -2.76 12.23
CA ALA A 545 24.34 -4.20 12.33
C ALA A 545 24.83 -4.99 11.10
N ARG A 546 25.18 -4.31 9.99
CA ARG A 546 25.41 -4.91 8.67
C ARG A 546 26.77 -4.54 8.05
N ARG A 547 27.50 -3.56 8.60
CA ARG A 547 28.82 -3.13 8.07
C ARG A 547 29.97 -4.02 8.57
N PRO A 548 31.07 -4.14 7.82
CA PRO A 548 32.30 -4.77 8.29
C PRO A 548 32.87 -4.06 9.53
N VAL A 549 33.36 -4.85 10.47
CA VAL A 549 34.07 -4.34 11.65
C VAL A 549 35.32 -3.57 11.20
N GLY A 550 35.56 -2.39 11.79
CA GLY A 550 36.70 -1.55 11.50
C GLY A 550 36.50 -0.51 10.38
N ILE A 551 35.37 -0.52 9.67
CA ILE A 551 35.02 0.54 8.70
C ILE A 551 34.20 1.62 9.40
N THR A 552 34.61 2.89 9.28
CA THR A 552 33.84 4.03 9.82
C THR A 552 32.81 4.52 8.81
N LEU A 553 31.54 4.54 9.19
CA LEU A 553 30.45 5.09 8.39
C LEU A 553 30.23 6.56 8.74
N ASP A 554 30.24 7.43 7.73
CA ASP A 554 29.91 8.86 7.87
C ASP A 554 28.66 9.19 7.04
N LEU A 555 27.55 9.49 7.71
CA LEU A 555 26.30 9.87 7.08
C LEU A 555 26.22 11.38 6.88
N ARG A 556 25.96 11.83 5.64
CA ARG A 556 25.84 13.25 5.27
C ARG A 556 24.61 13.55 4.42
N ALA A 557 24.17 14.80 4.46
CA ALA A 557 23.23 15.31 3.46
C ALA A 557 23.94 15.51 2.11
N PRO A 558 23.21 15.39 0.98
CA PRO A 558 23.69 15.78 -0.34
C PRO A 558 24.20 17.21 -0.37
N GLN A 559 25.20 17.46 -1.21
CA GLN A 559 25.50 18.85 -1.58
C GLN A 559 24.41 19.31 -2.57
N TYR A 560 23.46 20.09 -2.07
CA TYR A 560 22.40 20.66 -2.89
C TYR A 560 22.94 21.82 -3.73
N VAL A 561 22.85 21.68 -5.05
CA VAL A 561 23.24 22.71 -6.02
C VAL A 561 21.97 23.38 -6.53
N TRP A 562 21.71 24.59 -6.05
CA TRP A 562 20.51 25.35 -6.39
C TRP A 562 20.68 26.05 -7.73
N VAL A 563 19.74 25.79 -8.64
CA VAL A 563 19.79 26.26 -10.01
C VAL A 563 18.57 27.11 -10.33
N SER A 564 18.81 28.34 -10.75
CA SER A 564 17.82 29.18 -11.42
C SER A 564 18.05 29.11 -12.93
N VAL A 565 16.96 29.15 -13.69
CA VAL A 565 16.98 29.14 -15.15
C VAL A 565 16.31 30.42 -15.60
N THR A 566 17.04 31.22 -16.37
CA THR A 566 16.50 32.39 -17.05
C THR A 566 16.29 31.99 -18.51
N ALA A 567 15.04 31.98 -18.97
CA ALA A 567 14.69 31.54 -20.31
C ALA A 567 13.81 32.56 -21.04
N THR A 568 14.13 32.81 -22.30
CA THR A 568 13.30 33.55 -23.25
C THR A 568 12.74 32.56 -24.27
N VAL A 569 11.42 32.48 -24.36
CA VAL A 569 10.72 31.59 -25.30
C VAL A 569 9.78 32.41 -26.18
N ARG A 570 9.58 31.96 -27.42
CA ARG A 570 8.63 32.55 -28.36
C ARG A 570 7.39 31.68 -28.47
N GLY A 571 6.23 32.31 -28.30
CA GLY A 571 4.92 31.69 -28.48
C GLY A 571 4.46 31.68 -29.94
N HIS A 572 3.19 31.30 -30.16
CA HIS A 572 2.58 31.40 -31.48
C HIS A 572 2.30 32.86 -31.86
N ALA A 573 2.55 33.21 -33.13
CA ALA A 573 2.30 34.55 -33.63
C ALA A 573 0.83 34.96 -33.45
N GLY A 574 0.60 36.09 -32.76
CA GLY A 574 -0.75 36.61 -32.48
C GLY A 574 -1.39 36.12 -31.18
N ALA A 575 -0.65 35.41 -30.31
CA ALA A 575 -1.14 34.98 -29.00
C ALA A 575 -1.59 36.17 -28.11
N SER A 576 -2.75 36.01 -27.49
CA SER A 576 -3.27 36.95 -26.50
C SER A 576 -2.37 37.00 -25.26
N ARG A 577 -2.52 38.06 -24.45
CA ARG A 577 -1.78 38.20 -23.19
C ARG A 577 -2.06 37.04 -22.21
N ALA A 578 -3.27 36.50 -22.22
CA ALA A 578 -3.66 35.38 -21.36
C ALA A 578 -2.94 34.08 -21.78
N GLU A 579 -2.92 33.79 -23.08
CA GLU A 579 -2.23 32.61 -23.63
C GLU A 579 -0.72 32.66 -23.36
N ARG A 580 -0.10 33.85 -23.48
CA ARG A 580 1.33 34.02 -23.13
C ARG A 580 1.61 33.75 -21.65
N GLU A 581 0.72 34.17 -20.77
CA GLU A 581 0.85 33.92 -19.33
C GLU A 581 0.65 32.44 -19.00
N ASP A 582 -0.24 31.74 -19.71
CA ASP A 582 -0.43 30.29 -19.57
C ASP A 582 0.79 29.51 -20.06
N VAL A 583 1.39 29.91 -21.20
CA VAL A 583 2.66 29.35 -21.69
C VAL A 583 3.78 29.61 -20.68
N ARG A 584 3.89 30.83 -20.13
CA ARG A 584 4.89 31.15 -19.09
C ARG A 584 4.77 30.22 -17.89
N ARG A 585 3.56 30.01 -17.37
CA ARG A 585 3.30 29.10 -16.24
C ARG A 585 3.58 27.65 -16.58
N ALA A 586 3.25 27.23 -17.80
CA ALA A 586 3.53 25.86 -18.27
C ALA A 586 5.03 25.59 -18.37
N VAL A 587 5.79 26.56 -18.88
CA VAL A 587 7.25 26.51 -18.96
C VAL A 587 7.88 26.46 -17.57
N GLU A 588 7.44 27.32 -16.64
CA GLU A 588 7.91 27.29 -15.24
C GLU A 588 7.64 25.93 -14.60
N ARG A 589 6.44 25.37 -14.79
CA ARG A 589 6.07 24.05 -14.28
C ARG A 589 6.98 22.95 -14.86
N ALA A 590 7.29 23.01 -16.16
CA ALA A 590 8.19 22.05 -16.81
C ALA A 590 9.61 22.11 -16.25
N LEU A 591 10.14 23.32 -16.00
CA LEU A 591 11.46 23.50 -15.37
C LEU A 591 11.48 22.97 -13.94
N TYR A 592 10.47 23.30 -13.12
CA TYR A 592 10.34 22.77 -11.75
C TYR A 592 10.25 21.24 -11.74
N ALA A 593 9.50 20.65 -12.68
CA ALA A 593 9.37 19.19 -12.78
C ALA A 593 10.69 18.53 -13.21
N TYR A 594 11.37 19.07 -14.23
CA TYR A 594 12.61 18.47 -14.75
C TYR A 594 13.79 18.59 -13.79
N LEU A 595 13.93 19.71 -13.09
CA LEU A 595 15.01 19.96 -12.13
C LEU A 595 14.64 19.56 -10.69
N ASN A 596 13.63 18.69 -10.53
CA ASN A 596 13.21 18.18 -9.23
C ASN A 596 14.13 17.02 -8.76
N PRO A 597 14.68 17.07 -7.53
CA PRO A 597 15.51 15.99 -6.99
C PRO A 597 14.76 14.69 -6.69
N PHE A 598 13.43 14.67 -6.63
CA PHE A 598 12.62 13.49 -6.32
C PHE A 598 11.93 12.89 -7.55
N THR A 599 11.53 13.74 -8.51
CA THR A 599 10.72 13.33 -9.67
C THR A 599 11.32 13.70 -11.02
N GLY A 600 12.30 14.60 -11.06
CA GLY A 600 12.86 15.11 -12.30
C GLY A 600 13.90 14.21 -12.96
N GLY A 601 14.75 14.84 -13.78
CA GLY A 601 15.75 14.17 -14.60
C GLY A 601 15.16 13.46 -15.83
N PRO A 602 16.04 12.92 -16.71
CA PRO A 602 15.62 12.33 -17.99
C PRO A 602 14.75 11.08 -17.83
N ASP A 603 14.93 10.33 -16.74
CA ASP A 603 14.19 9.09 -16.46
C ASP A 603 12.91 9.32 -15.63
N GLY A 604 12.63 10.56 -15.20
CA GLY A 604 11.48 10.87 -14.32
C GLY A 604 11.55 10.26 -12.91
N ARG A 605 12.75 9.91 -12.44
CA ARG A 605 13.00 9.27 -11.12
C ARG A 605 13.76 10.16 -10.13
N GLY A 606 13.78 11.47 -10.38
CA GLY A 606 14.56 12.45 -9.65
C GLY A 606 15.95 12.67 -10.25
N TRP A 607 16.48 13.89 -10.15
CA TRP A 607 17.82 14.21 -10.66
C TRP A 607 18.91 13.30 -10.06
N ALA A 608 19.68 12.60 -10.88
CA ALA A 608 20.66 11.63 -10.39
C ALA A 608 21.88 12.31 -9.73
N PHE A 609 22.41 11.68 -8.67
CA PHE A 609 23.63 12.09 -8.00
C PHE A 609 24.82 12.20 -8.98
N GLY A 610 25.54 13.33 -8.93
CA GLY A 610 26.71 13.58 -9.79
C GLY A 610 26.41 13.72 -11.28
N ARG A 611 25.14 13.71 -11.72
CA ARG A 611 24.79 13.88 -13.13
C ARG A 611 24.96 15.33 -13.55
N THR A 612 25.83 15.55 -14.53
CA THR A 612 26.01 16.85 -15.21
C THR A 612 24.70 17.37 -15.80
N LEU A 613 24.37 18.63 -15.54
CA LEU A 613 23.31 19.37 -16.25
C LEU A 613 23.91 20.01 -17.50
N THR A 614 23.29 19.87 -18.65
CA THR A 614 23.72 20.46 -19.92
C THR A 614 22.67 21.42 -20.42
N VAL A 615 23.07 22.64 -20.81
CA VAL A 615 22.12 23.65 -21.29
C VAL A 615 21.26 23.16 -22.48
N PRO A 616 21.78 22.39 -23.46
CA PRO A 616 20.96 21.85 -24.55
C PRO A 616 19.78 20.97 -24.11
N GLU A 617 19.88 20.28 -22.97
CA GLU A 617 18.77 19.46 -22.49
C GLU A 617 17.59 20.32 -22.02
N LEU A 618 17.87 21.52 -21.48
CA LEU A 618 16.84 22.50 -21.11
C LEU A 618 16.13 23.06 -22.35
N TYR A 619 16.85 23.33 -23.45
CA TYR A 619 16.21 23.69 -24.72
C TYR A 619 15.22 22.61 -25.18
N GLY A 620 15.57 21.33 -25.01
CA GLY A 620 14.67 20.20 -25.31
C GLY A 620 13.42 20.19 -24.43
N VAL A 621 13.58 20.41 -23.12
CA VAL A 621 12.46 20.48 -22.15
C VAL A 621 11.52 21.63 -22.48
N LEU A 622 12.06 22.82 -22.77
CA LEU A 622 11.27 24.02 -23.08
C LEU A 622 10.48 23.86 -24.38
N ARG A 623 11.09 23.28 -25.43
CA ARG A 623 10.43 23.05 -26.72
C ARG A 623 9.31 22.00 -26.66
N ALA A 624 9.36 21.10 -25.68
CA ALA A 624 8.30 20.10 -25.48
C ALA A 624 7.02 20.69 -24.85
N VAL A 625 7.06 21.93 -24.35
CA VAL A 625 5.91 22.58 -23.73
C VAL A 625 4.91 23.03 -24.80
N PRO A 626 3.63 22.62 -24.73
CA PRO A 626 2.60 23.09 -25.67
C PRO A 626 2.50 24.62 -25.67
N GLY A 627 2.56 25.22 -26.86
CA GLY A 627 2.50 26.66 -27.05
C GLY A 627 3.85 27.35 -27.25
N VAL A 628 4.97 26.67 -27.00
CA VAL A 628 6.33 27.17 -27.30
C VAL A 628 6.75 26.77 -28.72
N GLU A 629 7.03 27.74 -29.59
CA GLU A 629 7.56 27.49 -30.94
C GLU A 629 9.09 27.41 -30.94
N VAL A 630 9.74 28.35 -30.23
CA VAL A 630 11.20 28.49 -30.17
C VAL A 630 11.63 28.83 -28.75
N ALA A 631 12.70 28.21 -28.27
CA ALA A 631 13.44 28.69 -27.10
C ALA A 631 14.67 29.46 -27.61
N GLU A 632 14.79 30.74 -27.28
CA GLU A 632 15.76 31.66 -27.86
C GLU A 632 17.04 31.79 -27.04
N ASP A 633 16.89 32.02 -25.73
CA ASP A 633 17.99 32.13 -24.79
C ASP A 633 17.65 31.36 -23.53
N VAL A 634 18.61 30.55 -23.06
CA VAL A 634 18.48 29.74 -21.86
C VAL A 634 19.78 29.83 -21.10
N GLN A 635 19.73 30.48 -19.95
CA GLN A 635 20.87 30.68 -19.06
C GLN A 635 20.62 29.99 -17.74
N VAL A 636 21.62 29.24 -17.29
CA VAL A 636 21.62 28.52 -16.02
C VAL A 636 22.48 29.31 -15.04
N VAL A 637 21.91 29.64 -13.88
CA VAL A 637 22.56 30.43 -12.84
C VAL A 637 22.59 29.64 -11.55
N LEU A 638 23.77 29.55 -10.94
CA LEU A 638 23.91 29.00 -9.60
C LEU A 638 23.40 30.02 -8.57
N THR A 639 22.56 29.55 -7.66
CA THR A 639 21.92 30.36 -6.61
C THR A 639 22.33 29.84 -5.23
N GLU A 640 22.35 30.71 -4.23
CA GLU A 640 22.53 30.34 -2.84
C GLU A 640 21.26 30.69 -2.04
N PRO A 641 20.69 29.73 -1.29
CA PRO A 641 19.58 30.03 -0.38
C PRO A 641 19.98 31.13 0.61
N GLY A 642 19.31 32.28 0.55
CA GLY A 642 19.54 33.41 1.46
C GLY A 642 20.58 34.45 1.00
N ARG A 643 21.22 34.30 -0.16
CA ARG A 643 22.11 35.32 -0.75
C ARG A 643 21.75 35.63 -2.21
N PRO A 644 20.93 36.67 -2.47
CA PRO A 644 20.42 36.96 -3.81
C PRO A 644 21.43 37.58 -4.81
N GLN A 645 22.68 37.85 -4.40
CA GLN A 645 23.61 38.72 -5.16
C GLN A 645 24.76 38.02 -5.89
N GLN A 646 25.04 36.73 -5.65
CA GLN A 646 26.10 36.01 -6.38
C GLN A 646 25.48 35.06 -7.41
N ARG A 647 25.60 35.40 -8.69
CA ARG A 647 25.05 34.66 -9.82
C ARG A 647 26.21 34.20 -10.70
N ASP A 648 26.69 32.98 -10.46
CA ASP A 648 27.67 32.36 -11.36
C ASP A 648 26.91 31.73 -12.53
N THR A 649 27.09 32.26 -13.73
CA THR A 649 26.47 31.73 -14.95
C THR A 649 27.21 30.48 -15.43
N VAL A 650 26.47 29.43 -15.73
CA VAL A 650 27.01 28.19 -16.28
C VAL A 650 27.05 28.28 -17.80
N ASN A 651 28.25 28.15 -18.38
CA ASN A 651 28.44 28.08 -19.83
C ASN A 651 28.44 26.62 -20.30
N GLY A 652 27.40 26.22 -21.03
CA GLY A 652 27.30 24.92 -21.71
C GLY A 652 26.89 23.76 -20.80
N SER A 653 27.65 23.46 -19.74
CA SER A 653 27.33 22.37 -18.81
C SER A 653 27.81 22.62 -17.39
N LEU A 654 27.01 22.17 -16.41
CA LEU A 654 27.30 22.19 -14.98
C LEU A 654 27.70 20.78 -14.52
N PRO A 655 29.01 20.46 -14.41
CA PRO A 655 29.44 19.19 -13.83
C PRO A 655 29.15 19.15 -12.33
N LEU A 656 28.81 17.98 -11.81
CA LEU A 656 28.51 17.75 -10.40
C LEU A 656 29.39 16.64 -9.83
N PRO A 657 29.90 16.76 -8.59
CA PRO A 657 30.59 15.66 -7.95
C PRO A 657 29.60 14.54 -7.56
N PRO A 658 30.08 13.30 -7.35
CA PRO A 658 29.21 12.14 -7.11
C PRO A 658 28.19 12.29 -5.97
N GLN A 659 28.45 13.13 -4.97
CA GLN A 659 27.52 13.38 -3.86
C GLN A 659 26.56 14.55 -4.05
N ALA A 660 26.69 15.32 -5.12
CA ALA A 660 25.87 16.51 -5.35
C ALA A 660 24.58 16.17 -6.11
N VAL A 661 23.53 16.93 -5.84
CA VAL A 661 22.23 16.83 -6.53
C VAL A 661 21.71 18.21 -6.86
N ILE A 662 21.07 18.37 -8.01
CA ILE A 662 20.45 19.64 -8.40
C ILE A 662 19.11 19.81 -7.72
N VAL A 663 18.84 21.05 -7.34
CA VAL A 663 17.56 21.51 -6.83
C VAL A 663 17.16 22.77 -7.59
N SER A 664 15.94 22.79 -8.10
CA SER A 664 15.35 23.99 -8.69
C SER A 664 15.17 25.11 -7.65
N ASP A 665 15.66 26.31 -7.99
CA ASP A 665 15.30 27.56 -7.32
C ASP A 665 14.32 28.38 -8.18
N VAL A 666 14.10 29.66 -7.87
CA VAL A 666 13.18 30.52 -8.62
C VAL A 666 13.64 30.68 -10.08
N HIS A 667 12.84 30.17 -11.01
CA HIS A 667 13.05 30.34 -12.45
C HIS A 667 12.46 31.68 -12.96
N HIS A 668 13.06 32.23 -14.01
CA HIS A 668 12.62 33.47 -14.64
C HIS A 668 12.34 33.23 -16.12
N VAL A 669 11.06 33.27 -16.51
CA VAL A 669 10.64 32.98 -17.88
C VAL A 669 9.99 34.20 -18.51
N ARG A 670 10.48 34.57 -19.69
CA ARG A 670 9.90 35.62 -20.55
C ARG A 670 9.34 34.98 -21.82
N VAL A 671 8.13 35.38 -22.21
CA VAL A 671 7.46 34.92 -23.43
C VAL A 671 7.34 36.09 -24.40
N ASP A 672 8.09 36.02 -25.51
CA ASP A 672 8.05 37.00 -26.60
C ASP A 672 7.09 36.55 -27.72
N ASP A 673 6.71 37.50 -28.58
CA ASP A 673 5.76 37.35 -29.69
C ASP A 673 6.38 36.78 -30.98
#